data_AF-A0A2D0H9I1-F1
#
_entry.id   AF-A0A2D0H9I1-F1
#
_cell.length_a   1.000
_cell.length_b   1.000
_cell.length_c   1.000
_cell.angle_alpha   90.00
_cell.angle_beta   90.00
_cell.angle_gamma   90.00
#
_symmetry.space_group_name_H-M   'P 1'
#
loop_
_entity.id
_entity.type
_entity.pdbx_description
1 polymer ?
#
loop_
_entity_poly.entity_id
_entity_poly.type
_entity_poly.pdbx_seq_one_letter_code
_entity_poly.pdbx_strand_id
1 'polypeptide(L)'
;MSQICPISKTCACRNVARCRNKEAGRLFLWFPVPHTLIKVTSYLQQFSLKYELMHERPGLSLDCKPGQSLEIARNLAKLLAPRELKETQVLFMEGTFQPQLHDFSDIASLQRFIKLNQSDWLIEMLATERFTSHFQPIVSINDTSQIFGYESLLRGLDEEGNLVLPTPIMELATEAGLLPQLDQVARLSAITQFSRYQVSGHIFINFAPTSLYDPAFCLRSTVEAIDTAGISHDRVVFEVVESDNPQDLAHLKAVLQYYRNAGFLVALDDLGSGYSSLNLLHQLRPDFIKLDMELIRDVHQDLYKASITEKLLEITQKLNIQTVAEGIECIEELNWLRERGANLAQGYLIAKPSAAPVTTTPYFEQIVLTVASAYSQQVEERVQHQSESERIVAAVTQRIRQSLELDEILQTTAAEVRQLFEVDRVLIYQFEPDWSGLVAVESLAEGCRSIFGFHVMDTCFQSTRAAYYQQGNTRAIEDIETAGLSPCHIDLLRSLQIRANLVVPILQQGCLWGLLIAHQCRQPRQWQQSEINLFNQLAGQAAIAIQQSELYHQLQQANQELQRLACSDGLTQVANRRCFDDTLNTQWQWLAREQGSLSLILCDVDYFKLYNDTHGHLAGDDALRQVAKAISQTVKHPTDLVARYGGEEFAVILPNTDIEGAIAVAKDIQINVSALQMLHPHSQVSEFITLSLGVATITPHSQLSPATLIAAADQGLYQAKAQGRNCVVQMDCENADAK
;
A
#
# COMPACT_ATOMS: atom_id res chain seq x y z
N MET A 1 -15.82 -45.72 21.34
CA MET A 1 -15.47 -45.29 19.96
C MET A 1 -15.63 -43.79 19.90
N SER A 2 -14.61 -43.07 20.35
CA SER A 2 -14.54 -41.61 20.36
C SER A 2 -13.90 -41.16 19.05
N GLN A 3 -14.70 -40.59 18.16
CA GLN A 3 -14.23 -39.96 16.93
C GLN A 3 -13.36 -38.75 17.29
N ILE A 4 -12.07 -38.87 16.98
CA ILE A 4 -11.07 -37.82 17.08
C ILE A 4 -11.36 -36.83 15.94
N CYS A 5 -11.74 -35.61 16.30
CA CYS A 5 -11.87 -34.48 15.38
C CYS A 5 -10.48 -34.14 14.81
N PRO A 6 -10.32 -33.84 13.51
CA PRO A 6 -9.04 -33.41 12.96
C PRO A 6 -8.76 -31.98 13.42
N ILE A 7 -7.87 -31.85 14.41
CA ILE A 7 -7.50 -30.59 15.05
C ILE A 7 -6.62 -29.78 14.08
N SER A 8 -7.11 -28.61 13.63
CA SER A 8 -6.27 -27.59 13.01
C SER A 8 -5.39 -26.95 14.09
N LYS A 9 -4.08 -26.83 13.82
CA LYS A 9 -3.03 -26.37 14.75
C LYS A 9 -2.98 -24.84 14.97
N THR A 10 -3.98 -24.07 14.57
CA THR A 10 -4.18 -22.71 15.11
C THR A 10 -4.98 -22.87 16.40
N CYS A 11 -4.37 -22.57 17.55
CA CYS A 11 -4.91 -22.86 18.87
C CYS A 11 -6.22 -22.10 19.15
N ALA A 12 -7.34 -22.69 18.74
CA ALA A 12 -8.71 -22.24 19.02
C ALA A 12 -9.36 -23.08 20.13
N CYS A 13 -8.57 -23.75 20.99
CA CYS A 13 -9.09 -24.55 22.09
C CYS A 13 -8.59 -24.03 23.44
N ARG A 14 -9.48 -24.09 24.45
CA ARG A 14 -9.30 -23.72 25.88
C ARG A 14 -8.05 -24.30 26.58
N ASN A 15 -7.22 -25.11 25.92
CA ASN A 15 -6.09 -25.79 26.50
C ASN A 15 -4.75 -25.18 26.03
N VAL A 16 -4.40 -24.04 26.63
CA VAL A 16 -3.08 -23.39 26.51
C VAL A 16 -1.96 -24.23 27.20
N ALA A 17 -2.31 -25.38 27.79
CA ALA A 17 -1.42 -26.27 28.53
C ALA A 17 -0.29 -26.93 27.69
N ARG A 18 -0.29 -26.79 26.35
CA ARG A 18 0.74 -27.37 25.48
C ARG A 18 1.98 -26.49 25.26
N CYS A 19 2.00 -25.24 25.73
CA CYS A 19 3.14 -24.34 25.57
C CYS A 19 4.09 -24.35 26.78
N ARG A 20 4.45 -25.52 27.32
CA ARG A 20 5.42 -25.64 28.43
C ARG A 20 6.81 -25.97 27.89
N ASN A 21 7.65 -24.97 27.63
CA ASN A 21 9.07 -25.20 27.27
C ASN A 21 9.97 -25.20 28.52
N LYS A 22 10.10 -26.38 29.13
CA LYS A 22 11.24 -26.74 30.01
C LYS A 22 11.86 -28.08 29.62
N GLU A 23 11.77 -28.44 28.34
CA GLU A 23 12.21 -29.75 27.84
C GLU A 23 13.47 -29.66 26.97
N ALA A 24 14.21 -30.77 26.85
CA ALA A 24 15.37 -30.88 25.98
C ALA A 24 14.94 -31.16 24.54
N GLY A 25 15.59 -30.53 23.56
CA GLY A 25 15.16 -30.65 22.17
C GLY A 25 16.14 -30.05 21.17
N ARG A 26 15.76 -30.05 19.90
CA ARG A 26 16.58 -29.53 18.80
C ARG A 26 15.97 -28.25 18.23
N LEU A 27 16.77 -27.20 18.12
CA LEU A 27 16.38 -25.90 17.58
C LEU A 27 16.94 -25.74 16.16
N PHE A 28 16.06 -25.41 15.22
CA PHE A 28 16.39 -25.14 13.82
C PHE A 28 16.17 -23.65 13.55
N LEU A 29 17.13 -23.02 12.88
CA LEU A 29 17.12 -21.61 12.52
C LEU A 29 17.40 -21.46 11.03
N TRP A 30 16.52 -20.78 10.31
CA TRP A 30 16.72 -20.40 8.90
C TRP A 30 16.80 -18.89 8.78
N PHE A 31 17.81 -18.42 8.07
CA PHE A 31 18.11 -17.00 7.96
C PHE A 31 17.76 -16.47 6.56
N PRO A 32 17.24 -15.25 6.46
CA PRO A 32 16.84 -14.66 5.17
C PRO A 32 18.05 -14.31 4.29
N VAL A 33 19.17 -13.94 4.90
CA VAL A 33 20.40 -13.53 4.20
C VAL A 33 21.65 -14.24 4.76
N PRO A 34 22.63 -14.58 3.91
CA PRO A 34 23.88 -15.22 4.34
C PRO A 34 24.66 -14.42 5.40
N HIS A 35 24.54 -13.09 5.39
CA HIS A 35 25.18 -12.23 6.39
C HIS A 35 24.69 -12.54 7.81
N THR A 36 23.39 -12.78 7.99
CA THR A 36 22.81 -13.10 9.30
C THR A 36 23.36 -14.43 9.81
N LEU A 37 23.50 -15.44 8.93
CA LEU A 37 24.14 -16.72 9.27
C LEU A 37 25.59 -16.55 9.75
N ILE A 38 26.38 -15.66 9.11
CA ILE A 38 27.75 -15.37 9.54
C ILE A 38 27.77 -14.76 10.94
N LYS A 39 26.93 -13.75 11.22
CA LYS A 39 26.82 -13.14 12.55
C LYS A 39 26.51 -14.20 13.63
N VAL A 40 25.52 -15.05 13.36
CA VAL A 40 25.06 -16.08 14.30
C VAL A 40 26.12 -17.17 14.52
N THR A 41 26.77 -17.63 13.45
CA THR A 41 27.83 -18.65 13.56
C THR A 41 29.06 -18.12 14.31
N SER A 42 29.46 -16.86 14.10
CA SER A 42 30.52 -16.23 14.89
C SER A 42 30.18 -16.16 16.39
N TYR A 43 28.93 -15.83 16.72
CA TYR A 43 28.45 -15.86 18.10
C TYR A 43 28.48 -17.29 18.67
N LEU A 44 27.93 -18.28 17.97
CA LEU A 44 27.92 -19.67 18.46
C LEU A 44 29.33 -20.25 18.68
N GLN A 45 30.29 -19.88 17.82
CA GLN A 45 31.70 -20.24 17.98
C GLN A 45 32.33 -19.59 19.21
N GLN A 46 32.06 -18.30 19.47
CA GLN A 46 32.55 -17.60 20.66
C GLN A 46 32.09 -18.26 21.97
N PHE A 47 30.88 -18.81 21.99
CA PHE A 47 30.30 -19.49 23.17
C PHE A 47 30.49 -21.01 23.18
N SER A 48 31.30 -21.57 22.27
CA SER A 48 31.59 -23.01 22.16
C SER A 48 30.34 -23.90 22.05
N LEU A 49 29.28 -23.40 21.40
CA LEU A 49 28.05 -24.15 21.16
C LEU A 49 28.20 -25.01 19.89
N LYS A 50 27.85 -26.29 19.98
CA LYS A 50 27.86 -27.21 18.82
C LYS A 50 26.64 -26.94 17.95
N TYR A 51 26.85 -26.81 16.64
CA TYR A 51 25.79 -26.63 15.65
C TYR A 51 26.11 -27.40 14.36
N GLU A 52 25.08 -27.74 13.60
CA GLU A 52 25.17 -28.36 12.27
C GLU A 52 24.58 -27.43 11.22
N LEU A 53 25.34 -27.18 10.14
CA LEU A 53 24.89 -26.36 9.02
C LEU A 53 23.95 -27.14 8.09
N MET A 54 22.90 -26.47 7.63
CA MET A 54 21.95 -27.04 6.68
C MET A 54 22.44 -26.81 5.24
N HIS A 55 22.38 -27.82 4.39
CA HIS A 55 23.04 -27.81 3.08
C HIS A 55 22.21 -27.16 1.96
N GLU A 56 20.88 -27.12 2.10
CA GLU A 56 19.97 -26.66 1.05
C GLU A 56 19.49 -25.20 1.20
N ARG A 57 19.52 -24.66 2.42
CA ARG A 57 19.16 -23.27 2.72
C ARG A 57 20.08 -22.72 3.80
N PRO A 58 20.38 -21.40 3.81
CA PRO A 58 21.17 -20.77 4.86
C PRO A 58 20.47 -20.93 6.22
N GLY A 59 20.92 -21.92 6.97
CA GLY A 59 20.30 -22.32 8.23
C GLY A 59 21.23 -23.20 9.04
N LEU A 60 20.92 -23.33 10.31
CA LEU A 60 21.66 -24.16 11.25
C LEU A 60 20.72 -24.87 12.20
N SER A 61 21.20 -25.96 12.77
CA SER A 61 20.50 -26.68 13.82
C SER A 61 21.42 -26.92 15.01
N LEU A 62 20.85 -26.91 16.21
CA LEU A 62 21.58 -27.08 17.45
C LEU A 62 20.78 -27.91 18.47
N ASP A 63 21.48 -28.78 19.18
CA ASP A 63 20.90 -29.54 20.29
C ASP A 63 20.90 -28.67 21.55
N CYS A 64 19.72 -28.49 22.12
CA CYS A 64 19.49 -27.61 23.27
C CYS A 64 19.15 -28.46 24.51
N LYS A 65 19.89 -28.23 25.60
CA LYS A 65 19.48 -28.66 26.94
C LYS A 65 18.19 -27.94 27.37
N PRO A 66 17.47 -28.45 28.40
CA PRO A 66 16.30 -27.77 28.94
C PRO A 66 16.58 -26.29 29.24
N GLY A 67 15.79 -25.39 28.66
CA GLY A 67 15.93 -23.94 28.81
C GLY A 67 17.04 -23.27 27.97
N GLN A 68 17.94 -24.03 27.34
CA GLN A 68 19.05 -23.50 26.55
C GLN A 68 18.60 -22.87 25.23
N SER A 69 17.53 -23.39 24.62
CA SER A 69 16.95 -22.85 23.38
C SER A 69 16.52 -21.38 23.54
N LEU A 70 15.95 -21.05 24.70
CA LEU A 70 15.51 -19.69 25.02
C LEU A 70 16.68 -18.74 25.31
N GLU A 71 17.70 -19.22 26.01
CA GLU A 71 18.91 -18.44 26.28
C GLU A 71 19.61 -18.04 24.98
N ILE A 72 19.74 -19.01 24.05
CA ILE A 72 20.32 -18.77 22.73
C ILE A 72 19.45 -17.77 21.97
N ALA A 73 18.14 -17.97 21.91
CA ALA A 73 17.25 -17.06 21.21
C ALA A 73 17.32 -15.61 21.76
N ARG A 74 17.33 -15.42 23.09
CA ARG A 74 17.48 -14.09 23.73
C ARG A 74 18.81 -13.43 23.40
N ASN A 75 19.90 -14.20 23.34
CA ASN A 75 21.20 -13.65 22.98
C ASN A 75 21.28 -13.29 21.49
N LEU A 76 20.62 -14.05 20.61
CA LEU A 76 20.48 -13.70 19.21
C LEU A 76 19.66 -12.41 19.01
N ALA A 77 18.64 -12.15 19.82
CA ALA A 77 17.92 -10.87 19.79
C ALA A 77 18.76 -9.64 20.13
N LYS A 78 19.85 -9.80 20.90
CA LYS A 78 20.80 -8.70 21.16
C LYS A 78 21.78 -8.47 20.02
N LEU A 79 22.00 -9.49 19.17
CA LEU A 79 22.97 -9.50 18.09
C LEU A 79 22.36 -9.04 16.75
N LEU A 80 21.08 -9.35 16.53
CA LEU A 80 20.39 -9.17 15.26
C LEU A 80 19.55 -7.89 15.23
N ALA A 81 19.47 -7.25 14.06
CA ALA A 81 18.60 -6.09 13.85
C ALA A 81 17.11 -6.50 13.91
N PRO A 82 16.18 -5.57 14.23
CA PRO A 82 14.75 -5.88 14.34
C PRO A 82 14.15 -6.54 13.08
N ARG A 83 14.63 -6.15 11.89
CA ARG A 83 14.21 -6.76 10.62
C ARG A 83 14.72 -8.20 10.49
N GLU A 84 15.96 -8.48 10.86
CA GLU A 84 16.54 -9.83 10.85
C GLU A 84 15.79 -10.77 11.80
N LEU A 85 15.29 -10.27 12.94
CA LEU A 85 14.51 -11.05 13.91
C LEU A 85 13.12 -11.44 13.41
N LYS A 86 12.47 -10.58 12.62
CA LYS A 86 11.16 -10.87 11.99
C LYS A 86 11.28 -11.90 10.87
N GLU A 87 12.36 -11.83 10.10
CA GLU A 87 12.55 -12.65 8.90
C GLU A 87 13.25 -14.00 9.19
N THR A 88 13.97 -14.13 10.32
CA THR A 88 14.57 -15.42 10.73
C THR A 88 13.49 -16.39 11.19
N GLN A 89 13.42 -17.57 10.56
CA GLN A 89 12.45 -18.62 10.90
C GLN A 89 13.04 -19.61 11.90
N VAL A 90 12.20 -20.10 12.82
CA VAL A 90 12.57 -20.95 13.94
C VAL A 90 11.61 -22.11 14.08
N LEU A 91 12.17 -23.30 14.34
CA LEU A 91 11.43 -24.49 14.74
C LEU A 91 12.14 -25.13 15.93
N PHE A 92 11.41 -25.43 17.00
CA PHE A 92 11.90 -26.21 18.13
C PHE A 92 11.15 -27.53 18.18
N MET A 93 11.88 -28.64 18.29
CA MET A 93 11.29 -29.97 18.40
C MET A 93 11.75 -30.68 19.67
N GLU A 94 10.82 -31.37 20.32
CA GLU A 94 11.11 -32.23 21.48
C GLU A 94 11.84 -33.51 21.01
N GLY A 95 12.98 -33.81 21.65
CA GLY A 95 13.79 -34.99 21.32
C GLY A 95 14.71 -34.86 20.09
N THR A 96 15.32 -35.98 19.69
CA THR A 96 16.37 -36.05 18.64
C THR A 96 15.83 -36.62 17.32
N PHE A 97 14.70 -36.12 16.84
CA PHE A 97 14.08 -36.57 15.59
C PHE A 97 14.33 -35.57 14.44
N GLN A 98 14.23 -36.02 13.19
CA GLN A 98 14.22 -35.13 12.02
C GLN A 98 12.79 -34.60 11.77
N PRO A 99 12.66 -33.33 11.33
CA PRO A 99 11.36 -32.68 11.17
C PRO A 99 10.52 -33.40 10.11
N GLN A 100 9.29 -33.75 10.48
CA GLN A 100 8.28 -34.31 9.60
C GLN A 100 7.41 -33.20 9.01
N LEU A 101 6.67 -33.49 7.93
CA LEU A 101 5.83 -32.50 7.23
C LEU A 101 4.83 -31.75 8.13
N HIS A 102 4.39 -32.37 9.23
CA HIS A 102 3.48 -31.76 10.20
C HIS A 102 4.15 -30.83 11.22
N ASP A 103 5.48 -30.84 11.32
CA ASP A 103 6.24 -29.96 12.22
C ASP A 103 6.50 -28.59 11.57
N PHE A 104 6.47 -28.52 10.23
CA PHE A 104 6.62 -27.26 9.49
C PHE A 104 5.48 -26.27 9.72
N SER A 105 4.32 -26.71 10.23
CA SER A 105 3.25 -25.81 10.66
C SER A 105 3.61 -24.97 11.88
N ASP A 106 4.60 -25.41 12.65
CA ASP A 106 4.99 -24.82 13.93
C ASP A 106 6.19 -23.86 13.76
N ILE A 107 6.58 -23.58 12.50
CA ILE A 107 7.58 -22.59 12.15
C ILE A 107 7.05 -21.19 12.48
N ALA A 108 7.80 -20.46 13.31
CA ALA A 108 7.51 -19.08 13.67
C ALA A 108 8.73 -18.19 13.39
N SER A 109 8.56 -16.87 13.43
CA SER A 109 9.72 -15.97 13.42
C SER A 109 10.50 -16.06 14.73
N LEU A 110 11.81 -15.76 14.70
CA LEU A 110 12.65 -15.75 15.89
C LEU A 110 12.15 -14.73 16.91
N GLN A 111 11.66 -13.57 16.46
CA GLN A 111 10.96 -12.61 17.32
C GLN A 111 9.76 -13.26 18.03
N ARG A 112 8.87 -13.92 17.28
CA ARG A 112 7.68 -14.57 17.84
C ARG A 112 8.05 -15.71 18.80
N PHE A 113 9.06 -16.50 18.48
CA PHE A 113 9.56 -17.57 19.34
C PHE A 113 10.08 -17.04 20.69
N ILE A 114 10.87 -15.97 20.68
CA ILE A 114 11.38 -15.34 21.91
C ILE A 114 10.24 -14.77 22.75
N LYS A 115 9.29 -14.10 22.10
CA LYS A 115 8.15 -13.45 22.76
C LYS A 115 7.14 -14.44 23.32
N LEU A 116 6.86 -15.54 22.63
CA LEU A 116 6.01 -16.63 23.14
C LEU A 116 6.56 -17.23 24.44
N ASN A 117 7.88 -17.44 24.54
CA ASN A 117 8.53 -17.90 25.77
C ASN A 117 8.71 -16.78 26.83
N GLN A 118 8.52 -15.52 26.47
CA GLN A 118 8.35 -14.41 27.42
C GLN A 118 6.87 -14.24 27.81
N SER A 119 5.95 -14.96 27.16
CA SER A 119 4.51 -14.93 27.40
C SER A 119 4.04 -15.95 28.43
N ASP A 120 4.95 -16.69 29.07
CA ASP A 120 4.60 -17.70 30.08
C ASP A 120 3.69 -17.12 31.17
N TRP A 121 4.01 -15.92 31.66
CA TRP A 121 3.20 -15.23 32.66
C TRP A 121 1.83 -14.79 32.12
N LEU A 122 1.73 -14.37 30.84
CA LEU A 122 0.47 -13.99 30.21
C LEU A 122 -0.42 -15.20 29.94
N ILE A 123 0.17 -16.29 29.44
CA ILE A 123 -0.49 -17.58 29.23
C ILE A 123 -1.02 -18.11 30.56
N GLU A 124 -0.23 -18.03 31.62
CA GLU A 124 -0.64 -18.40 32.96
C GLU A 124 -1.77 -17.50 33.47
N MET A 125 -1.68 -16.18 33.28
CA MET A 125 -2.74 -15.24 33.62
C MET A 125 -4.05 -15.54 32.88
N LEU A 126 -3.99 -15.87 31.59
CA LEU A 126 -5.15 -16.28 30.79
C LEU A 126 -5.73 -17.60 31.29
N ALA A 127 -4.89 -18.58 31.62
CA ALA A 127 -5.34 -19.87 32.15
C ALA A 127 -5.92 -19.79 33.57
N THR A 128 -5.47 -18.82 34.37
CA THR A 128 -5.93 -18.60 35.75
C THR A 128 -6.94 -17.45 35.88
N GLU A 129 -7.36 -16.85 34.76
CA GLU A 129 -8.28 -15.72 34.68
C GLU A 129 -7.92 -14.54 35.62
N ARG A 130 -6.62 -14.25 35.76
CA ARG A 130 -6.09 -13.17 36.62
C ARG A 130 -6.20 -11.78 36.00
N PHE A 131 -7.41 -11.41 35.60
CA PHE A 131 -7.73 -10.11 35.00
C PHE A 131 -8.86 -9.42 35.74
N THR A 132 -8.76 -8.10 35.84
CA THR A 132 -9.81 -7.25 36.39
C THR A 132 -10.05 -6.06 35.45
N SER A 133 -11.16 -5.36 35.64
CA SER A 133 -11.48 -4.15 34.90
C SER A 133 -11.55 -2.96 35.86
N HIS A 134 -10.91 -1.86 35.47
CA HIS A 134 -11.12 -0.56 36.11
C HIS A 134 -12.09 0.25 35.26
N PHE A 135 -12.86 1.10 35.92
CA PHE A 135 -13.89 1.90 35.28
C PHE A 135 -13.53 3.37 35.35
N GLN A 136 -13.56 4.05 34.20
CA GLN A 136 -13.41 5.50 34.13
C GLN A 136 -14.75 6.13 33.75
N PRO A 137 -15.29 7.08 34.53
CA PRO A 137 -16.60 7.65 34.25
C PRO A 137 -16.56 8.58 33.04
N ILE A 138 -17.58 8.47 32.20
CA ILE A 138 -17.91 9.38 31.10
C ILE A 138 -19.12 10.18 31.57
N VAL A 139 -19.00 11.51 31.57
CA VAL A 139 -20.03 12.42 32.12
C VAL A 139 -20.61 13.32 31.03
N SER A 140 -21.79 13.86 31.28
CA SER A 140 -22.35 14.93 30.45
C SER A 140 -21.46 16.16 30.54
N ILE A 141 -21.14 16.78 29.39
CA ILE A 141 -20.29 17.98 29.42
C ILE A 141 -21.01 19.19 30.03
N ASN A 142 -22.34 19.24 29.90
CA ASN A 142 -23.17 20.32 30.44
C ASN A 142 -23.31 20.24 31.97
N ASP A 143 -23.34 19.03 32.50
CA ASP A 143 -23.38 18.76 33.93
C ASP A 143 -22.47 17.57 34.24
N THR A 144 -21.24 17.87 34.62
CA THR A 144 -20.22 16.85 34.89
C THR A 144 -20.50 16.02 36.14
N SER A 145 -21.54 16.35 36.92
CA SER A 145 -22.03 15.49 38.00
C SER A 145 -22.94 14.35 37.50
N GLN A 146 -23.45 14.47 36.26
CA GLN A 146 -24.26 13.44 35.61
C GLN A 146 -23.36 12.46 34.86
N ILE A 147 -23.19 11.28 35.44
CA ILE A 147 -22.47 10.18 34.81
C ILE A 147 -23.36 9.52 33.75
N PHE A 148 -22.89 9.52 32.51
CA PHE A 148 -23.56 8.86 31.39
C PHE A 148 -23.23 7.37 31.34
N GLY A 149 -21.98 7.02 31.64
CA GLY A 149 -21.49 5.65 31.59
C GLY A 149 -20.05 5.52 32.05
N TYR A 150 -19.47 4.36 31.80
CA TYR A 150 -18.13 4.02 32.23
C TYR A 150 -17.38 3.28 31.13
N GLU A 151 -16.15 3.68 30.89
CA GLU A 151 -15.22 2.92 30.07
C GLU A 151 -14.53 1.83 30.88
N SER A 152 -14.57 0.61 30.37
CA SER A 152 -13.92 -0.54 30.97
C SER A 152 -12.49 -0.69 30.45
N LEU A 153 -11.53 -0.49 31.35
CA LEU A 153 -10.11 -0.62 31.06
C LEU A 153 -9.54 -1.89 31.70
N LEU A 154 -9.04 -2.79 30.86
CA LEU A 154 -8.44 -4.05 31.30
C LEU A 154 -7.21 -3.82 32.20
N ARG A 155 -7.08 -4.61 33.26
CA ARG A 155 -5.91 -4.67 34.14
C ARG A 155 -5.53 -6.12 34.39
N GLY A 156 -4.24 -6.39 34.32
CA GLY A 156 -3.69 -7.67 34.74
C GLY A 156 -3.41 -7.70 36.24
N LEU A 157 -3.41 -8.89 36.83
CA LEU A 157 -2.91 -9.13 38.18
C LEU A 157 -1.71 -10.09 38.10
N ASP A 158 -0.56 -9.71 38.68
CA ASP A 158 0.60 -10.61 38.82
C ASP A 158 0.35 -11.72 39.87
N GLU A 159 1.36 -12.54 40.18
CA GLU A 159 1.24 -13.64 41.15
C GLU A 159 1.03 -13.12 42.59
N GLU A 160 1.57 -11.94 42.88
CA GLU A 160 1.43 -11.24 44.16
C GLU A 160 0.15 -10.40 44.26
N GLY A 161 -0.61 -10.28 43.17
CA GLY A 161 -1.86 -9.52 43.07
C GLY A 161 -1.67 -8.02 42.76
N ASN A 162 -0.48 -7.58 42.35
CA ASN A 162 -0.25 -6.22 41.90
C ASN A 162 -0.79 -6.01 40.48
N LEU A 163 -1.13 -4.74 40.19
CA LEU A 163 -1.69 -4.34 38.91
C LEU A 163 -0.61 -4.27 37.82
N VAL A 164 -0.84 -5.02 36.74
CA VAL A 164 -0.10 -4.92 35.49
C VAL A 164 -0.90 -4.06 34.52
N LEU A 165 -0.26 -3.02 33.98
CA LEU A 165 -0.87 -2.13 32.99
C LEU A 165 -1.18 -2.88 31.68
N PRO A 166 -2.19 -2.44 30.91
CA PRO A 166 -2.58 -3.13 29.69
C PRO A 166 -1.56 -3.07 28.55
N THR A 167 -0.72 -2.02 28.45
CA THR A 167 0.21 -1.88 27.31
C THR A 167 1.16 -3.08 27.14
N PRO A 168 1.91 -3.54 28.18
CA PRO A 168 2.74 -4.75 28.05
C PRO A 168 1.94 -6.03 27.75
N ILE A 169 0.71 -6.12 28.26
CA ILE A 169 -0.19 -7.27 28.03
C ILE A 169 -0.63 -7.30 26.55
N MET A 170 -1.03 -6.15 26.01
CA MET A 170 -1.52 -5.98 24.64
C MET A 170 -0.42 -6.20 23.61
N GLU A 171 0.77 -5.62 23.83
CA GLU A 171 1.95 -5.83 22.97
C GLU A 171 2.30 -7.32 22.89
N LEU A 172 2.37 -7.97 24.05
CA LEU A 172 2.71 -9.39 24.16
C LEU A 172 1.64 -10.29 23.54
N ALA A 173 0.35 -9.99 23.75
CA ALA A 173 -0.75 -10.73 23.14
C ALA A 173 -0.77 -10.60 21.61
N THR A 174 -0.52 -9.39 21.09
CA THR A 174 -0.38 -9.14 19.65
C THR A 174 0.75 -9.98 19.06
N GLU A 175 1.94 -9.92 19.65
CA GLU A 175 3.11 -10.66 19.17
C GLU A 175 2.97 -12.18 19.31
N ALA A 176 2.30 -12.66 20.35
CA ALA A 176 2.03 -14.08 20.58
C ALA A 176 0.89 -14.64 19.70
N GLY A 177 0.04 -13.77 19.15
CA GLY A 177 -1.20 -14.16 18.48
C GLY A 177 -2.28 -14.64 19.46
N LEU A 178 -2.27 -14.11 20.68
CA LEU A 178 -3.23 -14.39 21.76
C LEU A 178 -4.29 -13.28 21.91
N LEU A 179 -4.34 -12.33 20.98
CA LEU A 179 -5.32 -11.24 20.98
C LEU A 179 -6.77 -11.72 21.13
N PRO A 180 -7.24 -12.75 20.39
CA PRO A 180 -8.62 -13.20 20.54
C PRO A 180 -8.98 -13.69 21.94
N GLN A 181 -8.05 -14.39 22.60
CA GLN A 181 -8.23 -14.90 23.95
C GLN A 181 -8.23 -13.75 24.96
N LEU A 182 -7.32 -12.79 24.81
CA LEU A 182 -7.24 -11.62 25.69
C LEU A 182 -8.50 -10.75 25.57
N ASP A 183 -8.93 -10.47 24.35
CA ASP A 183 -10.12 -9.69 24.02
C ASP A 183 -11.40 -10.34 24.59
N GLN A 184 -11.54 -11.66 24.49
CA GLN A 184 -12.64 -12.38 25.15
C GLN A 184 -12.60 -12.21 26.68
N VAL A 185 -11.44 -12.40 27.31
CA VAL A 185 -11.29 -12.26 28.77
C VAL A 185 -11.58 -10.82 29.20
N ALA A 186 -11.16 -9.83 28.42
CA ALA A 186 -11.41 -8.43 28.69
C ALA A 186 -12.91 -8.10 28.72
N ARG A 187 -13.67 -8.56 27.70
CA ARG A 187 -15.12 -8.36 27.66
C ARG A 187 -15.84 -9.04 28.83
N LEU A 188 -15.52 -10.31 29.09
CA LEU A 188 -16.16 -11.06 30.17
C LEU A 188 -15.86 -10.45 31.55
N SER A 189 -14.62 -10.00 31.77
CA SER A 189 -14.24 -9.31 33.00
C SER A 189 -14.98 -7.99 33.15
N ALA A 190 -15.07 -7.18 32.08
CA ALA A 190 -15.83 -5.94 32.06
C ALA A 190 -17.29 -6.13 32.49
N ILE A 191 -17.99 -7.07 31.84
CA ILE A 191 -19.40 -7.39 32.10
C ILE A 191 -19.59 -7.87 33.55
N THR A 192 -18.73 -8.79 34.00
CA THR A 192 -18.83 -9.39 35.34
C THR A 192 -18.59 -8.36 36.44
N GLN A 193 -17.54 -7.55 36.31
CA GLN A 193 -17.23 -6.51 37.31
C GLN A 193 -18.28 -5.41 37.30
N PHE A 194 -18.78 -5.00 36.14
CA PHE A 194 -19.82 -3.98 36.04
C PHE A 194 -21.14 -4.41 36.70
N SER A 195 -21.58 -5.65 36.44
CA SER A 195 -22.78 -6.23 37.07
C SER A 195 -22.65 -6.33 38.59
N ARG A 196 -21.45 -6.66 39.10
CA ARG A 196 -21.18 -6.75 40.54
C ARG A 196 -21.44 -5.43 41.29
N TYR A 197 -21.13 -4.29 40.68
CA TYR A 197 -21.30 -2.98 41.31
C TYR A 197 -22.70 -2.37 41.11
N GLN A 198 -23.54 -2.96 40.23
CA GLN A 198 -24.93 -2.52 39.97
C GLN A 198 -25.08 -1.02 39.70
N VAL A 199 -24.07 -0.41 39.06
CA VAL A 199 -24.09 1.01 38.73
C VAL A 199 -25.04 1.29 37.56
N SER A 200 -25.66 2.46 37.59
CA SER A 200 -26.49 2.99 36.51
C SER A 200 -25.61 3.63 35.43
N GLY A 201 -26.08 3.64 34.16
CA GLY A 201 -25.33 4.21 33.02
C GLY A 201 -24.85 3.15 32.02
N HIS A 202 -24.21 3.60 30.94
CA HIS A 202 -23.70 2.73 29.88
C HIS A 202 -22.34 2.12 30.25
N ILE A 203 -22.00 0.98 29.69
CA ILE A 203 -20.65 0.40 29.74
C ILE A 203 -20.04 0.44 28.35
N PHE A 204 -18.87 1.04 28.24
CA PHE A 204 -18.07 1.07 27.02
C PHE A 204 -17.01 -0.04 27.12
N ILE A 205 -16.98 -0.91 26.11
CA ILE A 205 -16.15 -2.11 26.08
C ILE A 205 -15.35 -2.13 24.77
N ASN A 206 -14.03 -2.08 24.91
CA ASN A 206 -13.07 -2.30 23.84
C ASN A 206 -13.30 -3.63 23.10
N PHE A 207 -13.21 -3.58 21.77
CA PHE A 207 -13.44 -4.72 20.90
C PHE A 207 -12.46 -4.75 19.71
N ALA A 208 -11.72 -5.85 19.57
CA ALA A 208 -10.76 -6.05 18.47
C ALA A 208 -11.36 -6.89 17.33
N PRO A 209 -11.71 -6.30 16.15
CA PRO A 209 -12.40 -7.01 15.08
C PRO A 209 -11.55 -8.09 14.39
N THR A 210 -10.23 -7.87 14.33
CA THR A 210 -9.25 -8.77 13.70
C THR A 210 -9.15 -10.14 14.40
N SER A 211 -9.73 -10.27 15.59
CA SER A 211 -9.74 -11.49 16.40
C SER A 211 -10.83 -12.50 16.02
N LEU A 212 -11.69 -12.18 15.05
CA LEU A 212 -12.90 -12.94 14.76
C LEU A 212 -12.83 -13.72 13.44
N TYR A 213 -12.47 -15.01 13.53
CA TYR A 213 -12.60 -15.96 12.42
C TYR A 213 -14.03 -16.50 12.24
N ASP A 214 -14.84 -16.48 13.31
CA ASP A 214 -16.28 -16.84 13.26
C ASP A 214 -17.09 -15.84 14.13
N PRO A 215 -17.79 -14.88 13.50
CA PRO A 215 -18.66 -13.93 14.19
C PRO A 215 -19.70 -14.63 15.06
N ALA A 216 -20.28 -15.74 14.62
CA ALA A 216 -21.39 -16.36 15.31
C ALA A 216 -20.96 -17.02 16.64
N PHE A 217 -19.72 -17.50 16.75
CA PHE A 217 -19.23 -18.20 17.95
C PHE A 217 -18.80 -17.24 19.06
N CYS A 218 -18.00 -16.21 18.75
CA CYS A 218 -17.47 -15.30 19.77
C CYS A 218 -18.57 -14.38 20.35
N LEU A 219 -19.48 -13.91 19.48
CA LEU A 219 -20.57 -13.01 19.85
C LEU A 219 -21.57 -13.66 20.80
N ARG A 220 -21.87 -14.96 20.62
CA ARG A 220 -22.75 -15.71 21.53
C ARG A 220 -22.26 -15.68 22.98
N SER A 221 -20.97 -15.89 23.22
CA SER A 221 -20.42 -15.88 24.57
C SER A 221 -20.53 -14.53 25.27
N THR A 222 -20.45 -13.43 24.51
CA THR A 222 -20.57 -12.07 25.06
C THR A 222 -22.02 -11.72 25.34
N VAL A 223 -22.94 -12.04 24.41
CA VAL A 223 -24.39 -11.86 24.60
C VAL A 223 -24.89 -12.68 25.80
N GLU A 224 -24.52 -13.96 25.88
CA GLU A 224 -24.88 -14.83 27.00
C GLU A 224 -24.37 -14.28 28.35
N ALA A 225 -23.15 -13.73 28.38
CA ALA A 225 -22.60 -13.11 29.58
C ALA A 225 -23.38 -11.84 29.99
N ILE A 226 -23.77 -11.00 29.04
CA ILE A 226 -24.58 -9.78 29.27
C ILE A 226 -25.97 -10.16 29.77
N ASP A 227 -26.62 -11.15 29.16
CA ASP A 227 -27.94 -11.66 29.55
C ASP A 227 -27.90 -12.24 30.97
N THR A 228 -26.89 -13.06 31.26
CA THR A 228 -26.68 -13.65 32.60
C THR A 228 -26.41 -12.59 33.65
N ALA A 229 -25.68 -11.53 33.28
CA ALA A 229 -25.39 -10.39 34.13
C ALA A 229 -26.59 -9.45 34.35
N GLY A 230 -27.69 -9.63 33.61
CA GLY A 230 -28.89 -8.82 33.70
C GLY A 230 -28.71 -7.38 33.19
N ILE A 231 -27.74 -7.14 32.32
CA ILE A 231 -27.49 -5.81 31.74
C ILE A 231 -28.31 -5.68 30.46
N SER A 232 -29.08 -4.59 30.33
CA SER A 232 -29.85 -4.31 29.12
C SER A 232 -28.92 -4.03 27.93
N HIS A 233 -29.25 -4.54 26.75
CA HIS A 233 -28.37 -4.46 25.56
C HIS A 233 -28.10 -3.02 25.12
N ASP A 234 -29.09 -2.13 25.24
CA ASP A 234 -28.97 -0.70 24.95
C ASP A 234 -27.99 0.05 25.86
N ARG A 235 -27.58 -0.57 26.98
CA ARG A 235 -26.59 0.00 27.90
C ARG A 235 -25.16 -0.42 27.59
N VAL A 236 -24.92 -1.28 26.60
CA VAL A 236 -23.58 -1.76 26.26
C VAL A 236 -23.15 -1.13 24.93
N VAL A 237 -22.00 -0.46 24.95
CA VAL A 237 -21.38 0.21 23.82
C VAL A 237 -20.08 -0.52 23.47
N PHE A 238 -19.93 -0.96 22.23
CA PHE A 238 -18.68 -1.57 21.75
C PHE A 238 -17.81 -0.54 21.05
N GLU A 239 -16.54 -0.44 21.47
CA GLU A 239 -15.55 0.49 20.93
C GLU A 239 -14.69 -0.20 19.86
N VAL A 240 -14.58 0.43 18.69
CA VAL A 240 -13.73 -0.02 17.58
C VAL A 240 -12.66 1.04 17.32
N VAL A 241 -11.39 0.63 17.33
CA VAL A 241 -10.24 1.52 17.12
C VAL A 241 -10.00 1.76 15.62
N GLU A 242 -9.64 2.98 15.22
CA GLU A 242 -9.35 3.35 13.82
C GLU A 242 -8.18 2.55 13.20
N SER A 243 -7.13 2.27 13.99
CA SER A 243 -5.84 1.74 13.51
C SER A 243 -5.84 0.23 13.21
N ASP A 244 -6.91 -0.49 13.57
CA ASP A 244 -7.12 -1.90 13.24
C ASP A 244 -7.47 -2.05 11.76
N ASN A 245 -6.47 -1.89 10.90
CA ASN A 245 -6.52 -1.91 9.44
C ASN A 245 -7.36 -3.11 8.92
N PRO A 246 -8.64 -2.91 8.54
CA PRO A 246 -9.48 -4.01 8.16
C PRO A 246 -9.16 -4.32 6.70
N GLN A 247 -8.28 -5.29 6.47
CA GLN A 247 -8.15 -5.93 5.16
C GLN A 247 -9.50 -6.47 4.66
N ASP A 248 -10.52 -6.56 5.53
CA ASP A 248 -11.90 -6.89 5.18
C ASP A 248 -12.95 -6.00 5.92
N LEU A 249 -13.15 -4.78 5.42
CA LEU A 249 -14.19 -3.86 5.89
C LEU A 249 -15.61 -4.47 5.80
N ALA A 250 -15.85 -5.38 4.85
CA ALA A 250 -17.15 -6.05 4.70
C ALA A 250 -17.44 -6.95 5.91
N HIS A 251 -16.42 -7.65 6.41
CA HIS A 251 -16.51 -8.44 7.64
C HIS A 251 -16.81 -7.58 8.88
N LEU A 252 -16.11 -6.45 9.05
CA LEU A 252 -16.36 -5.53 10.16
C LEU A 252 -17.82 -5.02 10.17
N LYS A 253 -18.34 -4.64 9.01
CA LYS A 253 -19.75 -4.23 8.86
C LYS A 253 -20.72 -5.34 9.26
N ALA A 254 -20.45 -6.59 8.87
CA ALA A 254 -21.29 -7.72 9.22
C ALA A 254 -21.34 -7.94 10.75
N VAL A 255 -20.19 -7.83 11.42
CA VAL A 255 -20.11 -7.98 12.89
C VAL A 255 -20.85 -6.85 13.61
N LEU A 256 -20.63 -5.59 13.22
CA LEU A 256 -21.31 -4.46 13.84
C LEU A 256 -22.82 -4.48 13.58
N GLN A 257 -23.25 -4.91 12.39
CA GLN A 257 -24.67 -5.08 12.10
C GLN A 257 -25.30 -6.15 12.98
N TYR A 258 -24.60 -7.24 13.27
CA TYR A 258 -25.06 -8.26 14.20
C TYR A 258 -25.26 -7.69 15.61
N TYR A 259 -24.28 -6.92 16.12
CA TYR A 259 -24.40 -6.26 17.42
C TYR A 259 -25.58 -5.28 17.48
N ARG A 260 -25.77 -4.47 16.45
CA ARG A 260 -26.93 -3.56 16.37
C ARG A 260 -28.26 -4.30 16.32
N ASN A 261 -28.33 -5.40 15.57
CA ASN A 261 -29.54 -6.23 15.52
C ASN A 261 -29.85 -6.88 16.87
N ALA A 262 -28.83 -7.12 17.71
CA ALA A 262 -28.97 -7.56 19.09
C ALA A 262 -29.29 -6.41 20.07
N GLY A 263 -29.29 -5.14 19.63
CA GLY A 263 -29.66 -3.98 20.46
C GLY A 263 -28.49 -3.24 21.10
N PHE A 264 -27.24 -3.56 20.75
CA PHE A 264 -26.05 -2.87 21.25
C PHE A 264 -25.73 -1.59 20.48
N LEU A 265 -25.04 -0.67 21.14
CA LEU A 265 -24.54 0.58 20.57
C LEU A 265 -23.08 0.44 20.14
N VAL A 266 -22.64 1.28 19.21
CA VAL A 266 -21.26 1.23 18.67
C VAL A 266 -20.58 2.59 18.79
N ALA A 267 -19.36 2.60 19.30
CA ALA A 267 -18.47 3.75 19.36
C ALA A 267 -17.26 3.56 18.42
N LEU A 268 -16.83 4.65 17.79
CA LEU A 268 -15.55 4.71 17.06
C LEU A 268 -14.52 5.41 17.96
N ASP A 269 -13.40 4.75 18.20
CA ASP A 269 -12.34 5.18 19.14
C ASP A 269 -11.10 5.72 18.42
N ASP A 270 -10.30 6.52 19.13
CA ASP A 270 -9.04 7.16 18.68
C ASP A 270 -9.15 8.04 17.41
N LEU A 271 -10.28 8.74 17.21
CA LEU A 271 -10.46 9.60 16.03
C LEU A 271 -9.45 10.77 16.05
N GLY A 272 -8.55 10.81 15.07
CA GLY A 272 -7.54 11.89 14.93
C GLY A 272 -6.09 11.40 14.87
N SER A 273 -5.83 10.14 15.24
CA SER A 273 -4.50 9.52 15.20
C SER A 273 -4.13 8.92 13.82
N GLY A 274 -5.08 8.86 12.88
CA GLY A 274 -4.94 8.20 11.57
C GLY A 274 -5.46 9.01 10.37
N TYR A 275 -5.11 8.57 9.15
CA TYR A 275 -5.46 9.24 7.88
C TYR A 275 -6.82 8.80 7.30
N SER A 276 -7.59 7.92 7.94
CA SER A 276 -8.79 7.28 7.35
C SER A 276 -10.13 7.56 8.08
N SER A 277 -10.10 8.36 9.15
CA SER A 277 -11.20 8.60 10.10
C SER A 277 -12.55 8.98 9.44
N LEU A 278 -12.54 9.88 8.46
CA LEU A 278 -13.78 10.38 7.84
C LEU A 278 -14.45 9.34 6.93
N ASN A 279 -13.68 8.43 6.32
CA ASN A 279 -14.23 7.41 5.46
C ASN A 279 -14.94 6.32 6.28
N LEU A 280 -14.38 5.95 7.43
CA LEU A 280 -15.02 5.00 8.37
C LEU A 280 -16.33 5.55 8.93
N LEU A 281 -16.39 6.84 9.23
CA LEU A 281 -17.58 7.51 9.77
C LEU A 281 -18.81 7.36 8.86
N HIS A 282 -18.64 7.56 7.55
CA HIS A 282 -19.72 7.38 6.56
C HIS A 282 -20.20 5.91 6.48
N GLN A 283 -19.26 4.98 6.61
CA GLN A 283 -19.49 3.57 6.33
C GLN A 283 -20.01 2.78 7.53
N LEU A 284 -19.55 3.10 8.74
CA LEU A 284 -19.92 2.44 9.98
C LEU A 284 -21.11 3.12 10.66
N ARG A 285 -21.29 4.44 10.45
CA ARG A 285 -22.34 5.28 11.07
C ARG A 285 -22.48 5.01 12.58
N PRO A 286 -21.43 5.26 13.38
CA PRO A 286 -21.43 4.92 14.81
C PRO A 286 -22.42 5.79 15.59
N ASP A 287 -22.83 5.31 16.76
CA ASP A 287 -23.70 6.04 17.70
C ASP A 287 -22.88 7.06 18.51
N PHE A 288 -21.60 6.71 18.79
CA PHE A 288 -20.65 7.55 19.50
C PHE A 288 -19.32 7.69 18.73
N ILE A 289 -18.66 8.82 18.93
CA ILE A 289 -17.27 9.05 18.50
C ILE A 289 -16.48 9.55 19.70
N LYS A 290 -15.34 8.92 19.97
CA LYS A 290 -14.39 9.35 20.98
C LYS A 290 -13.28 10.16 20.29
N LEU A 291 -13.10 11.39 20.76
CA LEU A 291 -12.08 12.32 20.25
C LEU A 291 -10.82 12.12 21.08
N ASP A 292 -9.74 11.70 20.41
CA ASP A 292 -8.49 11.35 21.06
C ASP A 292 -7.87 12.50 21.86
N MET A 293 -7.16 12.15 22.94
CA MET A 293 -6.51 13.10 23.82
C MET A 293 -5.55 14.04 23.08
N GLU A 294 -4.85 13.60 22.02
CA GLU A 294 -3.93 14.47 21.28
C GLU A 294 -4.65 15.66 20.61
N LEU A 295 -5.92 15.49 20.21
CA LEU A 295 -6.75 16.57 19.67
C LEU A 295 -7.30 17.50 20.75
N ILE A 296 -7.64 16.94 21.92
CA ILE A 296 -8.27 17.70 23.01
C ILE A 296 -7.25 18.47 23.85
N ARG A 297 -6.05 17.90 24.01
CA ARG A 297 -5.01 18.46 24.87
C ARG A 297 -4.56 19.84 24.39
N ASP A 298 -4.65 20.82 25.29
CA ASP A 298 -4.32 22.23 25.03
C ASP A 298 -5.13 22.85 23.87
N VAL A 299 -6.30 22.31 23.54
CA VAL A 299 -7.16 22.79 22.43
C VAL A 299 -7.58 24.26 22.58
N HIS A 300 -7.62 24.76 23.81
CA HIS A 300 -7.93 26.17 24.11
C HIS A 300 -6.75 27.12 23.82
N GLN A 301 -5.54 26.60 23.61
CA GLN A 301 -4.32 27.37 23.33
C GLN A 301 -3.82 27.17 21.90
N ASP A 302 -3.97 25.96 21.36
CA ASP A 302 -3.52 25.60 20.01
C ASP A 302 -4.62 25.85 18.98
N LEU A 303 -4.42 26.89 18.15
CA LEU A 303 -5.37 27.30 17.11
C LEU A 303 -5.60 26.21 16.05
N TYR A 304 -4.60 25.39 15.76
CA TYR A 304 -4.73 24.34 14.74
C TYR A 304 -5.61 23.20 15.25
N LYS A 305 -5.36 22.74 16.48
CA LYS A 305 -6.22 21.75 17.14
C LYS A 305 -7.64 22.28 17.33
N ALA A 306 -7.78 23.54 17.76
CA ALA A 306 -9.07 24.19 17.93
C ALA A 306 -9.92 24.11 16.65
N SER A 307 -9.33 24.46 15.50
CA SER A 307 -10.04 24.48 14.23
C SER A 307 -10.48 23.08 13.78
N ILE A 308 -9.60 22.08 13.91
CA ILE A 308 -9.92 20.68 13.54
C ILE A 308 -11.02 20.13 14.44
N THR A 309 -10.86 20.25 15.76
CA THR A 309 -11.81 19.74 16.74
C THR A 309 -13.17 20.41 16.59
N GLU A 310 -13.22 21.72 16.34
CA GLU A 310 -14.46 22.45 16.07
C GLU A 310 -15.19 21.93 14.82
N LYS A 311 -14.46 21.68 13.72
CA LYS A 311 -15.07 21.11 12.50
C LYS A 311 -15.54 19.68 12.69
N LEU A 312 -14.83 18.87 13.47
CA LEU A 312 -15.29 17.53 13.82
C LEU A 312 -16.59 17.59 14.63
N LEU A 313 -16.67 18.47 15.64
CA LEU A 313 -17.89 18.69 16.43
C LEU A 313 -19.08 19.17 15.56
N GLU A 314 -18.85 20.08 14.61
CA GLU A 314 -19.89 20.51 13.66
C GLU A 314 -20.40 19.35 12.80
N ILE A 315 -19.51 18.47 12.33
CA ILE A 315 -19.86 17.31 11.50
C ILE A 315 -20.68 16.30 12.32
N THR A 316 -20.24 15.97 13.53
CA THR A 316 -20.94 14.99 14.38
C THR A 316 -22.31 15.48 14.80
N GLN A 317 -22.46 16.77 15.10
CA GLN A 317 -23.76 17.40 15.37
C GLN A 317 -24.72 17.27 14.18
N LYS A 318 -24.25 17.58 12.96
CA LYS A 318 -25.07 17.47 11.74
C LYS A 318 -25.49 16.03 11.44
N LEU A 319 -24.67 15.06 11.83
CA LEU A 319 -24.92 13.65 11.63
C LEU A 319 -25.65 12.99 12.81
N ASN A 320 -25.96 13.77 13.87
CA ASN A 320 -26.61 13.31 15.09
C ASN A 320 -25.84 12.15 15.78
N ILE A 321 -24.51 12.24 15.78
CA ILE A 321 -23.60 11.30 16.46
C ILE A 321 -23.13 11.94 17.76
N GLN A 322 -23.17 11.21 18.88
CA GLN A 322 -22.73 11.74 20.17
C GLN A 322 -21.20 11.74 20.27
N THR A 323 -20.61 12.81 20.81
CA THR A 323 -19.16 12.91 21.00
C THR A 323 -18.75 12.71 22.44
N VAL A 324 -17.65 11.98 22.64
CA VAL A 324 -16.93 11.85 23.91
C VAL A 324 -15.57 12.50 23.73
N ALA A 325 -15.31 13.59 24.44
CA ALA A 325 -13.99 14.22 24.43
C ALA A 325 -13.11 13.63 25.54
N GLU A 326 -11.95 13.09 25.15
CA GLU A 326 -11.05 12.39 26.06
C GLU A 326 -9.89 13.25 26.54
N GLY A 327 -9.25 12.82 27.63
CA GLY A 327 -8.01 13.43 28.09
C GLY A 327 -8.13 14.84 28.66
N ILE A 328 -9.32 15.26 29.09
CA ILE A 328 -9.54 16.58 29.70
C ILE A 328 -8.84 16.64 31.07
N GLU A 329 -7.88 17.55 31.23
CA GLU A 329 -7.19 17.75 32.51
C GLU A 329 -7.32 19.17 33.08
N CYS A 330 -7.74 20.16 32.29
CA CYS A 330 -8.01 21.51 32.79
C CYS A 330 -9.44 22.01 32.49
N ILE A 331 -9.88 23.00 33.28
CA ILE A 331 -11.24 23.55 33.21
C ILE A 331 -11.43 24.33 31.90
N GLU A 332 -10.34 24.90 31.37
CA GLU A 332 -10.31 25.64 30.12
C GLU A 332 -10.63 24.75 28.92
N GLU A 333 -10.07 23.52 28.86
CA GLU A 333 -10.42 22.50 27.84
C GLU A 333 -11.91 22.13 27.92
N LEU A 334 -12.40 21.86 29.14
CA LEU A 334 -13.80 21.50 29.38
C LEU A 334 -14.76 22.60 28.90
N ASN A 335 -14.48 23.86 29.25
CA ASN A 335 -15.31 24.99 28.86
C ASN A 335 -15.26 25.22 27.35
N TRP A 336 -14.09 25.13 26.72
CA TRP A 336 -13.93 25.28 25.27
C TRP A 336 -14.77 24.27 24.48
N LEU A 337 -14.77 23.01 24.93
CA LEU A 337 -15.55 21.92 24.32
C LEU A 337 -17.05 22.08 24.57
N ARG A 338 -17.44 22.51 25.77
CA ARG A 338 -18.84 22.78 26.15
C ARG A 338 -19.45 23.87 25.27
N GLU A 339 -18.72 24.97 25.03
CA GLU A 339 -19.15 26.09 24.20
C GLU A 339 -19.37 25.70 22.73
N ARG A 340 -18.64 24.71 22.24
CA ARG A 340 -18.72 24.21 20.85
C ARG A 340 -19.62 22.99 20.69
N GLY A 341 -20.33 22.60 21.76
CA GLY A 341 -21.39 21.60 21.72
C GLY A 341 -20.89 20.16 21.63
N ALA A 342 -19.78 19.82 22.28
CA ALA A 342 -19.50 18.43 22.62
C ALA A 342 -20.62 17.86 23.52
N ASN A 343 -20.80 16.55 23.57
CA ASN A 343 -21.88 15.93 24.36
C ASN A 343 -21.40 15.38 25.70
N LEU A 344 -20.34 14.59 25.64
CA LEU A 344 -19.78 13.84 26.75
C LEU A 344 -18.31 14.18 26.95
N ALA A 345 -17.83 14.03 28.18
CA ALA A 345 -16.49 14.38 28.60
C ALA A 345 -15.89 13.28 29.47
N GLN A 346 -14.60 13.03 29.27
CA GLN A 346 -13.81 12.09 30.05
C GLN A 346 -12.39 12.64 30.23
N GLY A 347 -11.82 12.49 31.43
CA GLY A 347 -10.47 12.96 31.70
C GLY A 347 -10.15 12.98 33.20
N TYR A 348 -8.87 13.18 33.52
CA TYR A 348 -8.40 13.12 34.91
C TYR A 348 -8.82 14.32 35.75
N LEU A 349 -9.25 15.43 35.13
CA LEU A 349 -9.93 16.51 35.82
C LEU A 349 -11.22 16.03 36.50
N ILE A 350 -11.96 15.13 35.85
CA ILE A 350 -13.25 14.63 36.30
C ILE A 350 -13.04 13.49 37.29
N ALA A 351 -12.40 12.40 36.84
CA ALA A 351 -12.02 11.27 37.68
C ALA A 351 -11.02 10.35 36.96
N LYS A 352 -10.15 9.71 37.74
CA LYS A 352 -9.23 8.67 37.27
C LYS A 352 -9.91 7.30 37.24
N PRO A 353 -9.43 6.35 36.41
CA PRO A 353 -9.90 4.97 36.44
C PRO A 353 -9.75 4.32 37.82
N SER A 354 -10.79 3.65 38.29
CA SER A 354 -10.81 2.97 39.59
C SER A 354 -11.45 1.58 39.50
N ALA A 355 -11.04 0.67 40.38
CA ALA A 355 -11.60 -0.69 40.43
C ALA A 355 -13.12 -0.70 40.75
N ALA A 356 -13.53 0.12 41.73
CA ALA A 356 -14.94 0.41 41.97
C ALA A 356 -15.34 1.62 41.13
N PRO A 357 -16.41 1.55 40.32
CA PRO A 357 -16.88 2.69 39.54
C PRO A 357 -17.25 3.87 40.46
N VAL A 358 -16.77 5.06 40.12
CA VAL A 358 -17.11 6.29 40.84
C VAL A 358 -18.58 6.61 40.62
N THR A 359 -19.35 6.84 41.68
CA THR A 359 -20.79 7.16 41.58
C THR A 359 -21.11 8.64 41.67
N THR A 360 -20.11 9.48 42.00
CA THR A 360 -20.26 10.94 42.11
C THR A 360 -19.03 11.62 41.51
N THR A 361 -19.26 12.54 40.60
CA THR A 361 -18.22 13.32 39.91
C THR A 361 -18.39 14.81 40.21
N PRO A 362 -17.30 15.60 40.17
CA PRO A 362 -17.36 17.03 40.47
C PRO A 362 -18.18 17.79 39.42
N TYR A 363 -18.92 18.80 39.86
CA TYR A 363 -19.57 19.78 39.00
C TYR A 363 -18.64 20.99 38.79
N PHE A 364 -18.39 21.37 37.54
CA PHE A 364 -17.59 22.54 37.20
C PHE A 364 -18.48 23.67 36.65
N GLU A 365 -18.65 24.73 37.45
CA GLU A 365 -19.37 25.95 37.06
C GLU A 365 -18.74 26.65 35.86
N GLN A 366 -19.58 27.23 35.01
CA GLN A 366 -19.15 27.95 33.81
C GLN A 366 -18.52 29.30 34.20
N ILE A 367 -17.20 29.41 34.04
CA ILE A 367 -16.50 30.69 34.16
C ILE A 367 -16.61 31.39 32.81
N VAL A 368 -17.55 32.34 32.69
CA VAL A 368 -17.62 33.24 31.54
C VAL A 368 -16.45 34.22 31.64
N LEU A 369 -15.33 33.88 31.01
CA LEU A 369 -14.23 34.82 30.83
C LEU A 369 -14.66 35.89 29.81
N THR A 370 -15.04 37.05 30.33
CA THR A 370 -15.38 38.25 29.57
C THR A 370 -14.13 38.88 28.93
N VAL A 371 -13.43 38.13 28.06
CA VAL A 371 -12.25 38.60 27.31
C VAL A 371 -12.29 38.07 25.88
N ALA A 372 -13.36 38.34 25.11
CA ALA A 372 -13.44 37.82 23.75
C ALA A 372 -14.35 38.59 22.76
N SER A 373 -14.41 39.93 22.83
CA SER A 373 -15.10 40.69 21.75
C SER A 373 -14.13 41.38 20.77
N ALA A 374 -12.95 41.81 21.21
CA ALA A 374 -11.97 42.44 20.32
C ALA A 374 -10.96 41.44 19.71
N TYR A 375 -10.67 40.34 20.41
CA TYR A 375 -9.69 39.33 19.97
C TYR A 375 -10.32 38.28 19.04
N SER A 376 -11.57 37.86 19.29
CA SER A 376 -12.29 36.93 18.39
C SER A 376 -12.53 37.49 16.99
N GLN A 377 -12.85 38.78 16.82
CA GLN A 377 -13.02 39.35 15.49
C GLN A 377 -11.71 39.39 14.69
N GLN A 378 -10.60 39.77 15.31
CA GLN A 378 -9.28 39.78 14.64
C GLN A 378 -8.72 38.37 14.42
N VAL A 379 -9.07 37.40 15.26
CA VAL A 379 -8.67 35.99 15.10
C VAL A 379 -9.57 35.29 14.09
N GLU A 380 -10.89 35.52 14.08
CA GLU A 380 -11.82 35.03 13.05
C GLU A 380 -11.45 35.59 11.68
N GLU A 381 -11.12 36.87 11.56
CA GLU A 381 -10.62 37.44 10.30
C GLU A 381 -9.28 36.81 9.88
N ARG A 382 -8.36 36.55 10.81
CA ARG A 382 -7.08 35.86 10.51
C ARG A 382 -7.26 34.39 10.15
N VAL A 383 -8.13 33.67 10.86
CA VAL A 383 -8.45 32.24 10.62
C VAL A 383 -9.27 32.08 9.35
N GLN A 384 -10.19 32.99 9.04
CA GLN A 384 -10.89 33.03 7.76
C GLN A 384 -9.91 33.34 6.63
N HIS A 385 -9.05 34.35 6.77
CA HIS A 385 -8.06 34.68 5.74
C HIS A 385 -7.02 33.55 5.55
N GLN A 386 -6.69 32.81 6.60
CA GLN A 386 -5.80 31.64 6.54
C GLN A 386 -6.50 30.40 5.97
N SER A 387 -7.76 30.13 6.34
CA SER A 387 -8.59 29.05 5.78
C SER A 387 -8.93 29.29 4.30
N GLU A 388 -9.17 30.54 3.90
CA GLU A 388 -9.33 30.93 2.50
C GLU A 388 -8.03 30.73 1.72
N SER A 389 -6.89 31.15 2.28
CA SER A 389 -5.58 30.91 1.67
C SER A 389 -5.28 29.40 1.52
N GLU A 390 -5.57 28.59 2.53
CA GLU A 390 -5.43 27.14 2.50
C GLU A 390 -6.40 26.47 1.50
N ARG A 391 -7.64 26.95 1.41
CA ARG A 391 -8.61 26.47 0.39
C ARG A 391 -8.14 26.79 -1.01
N ILE A 392 -7.59 27.99 -1.23
CA ILE A 392 -7.05 28.40 -2.51
C ILE A 392 -5.83 27.55 -2.86
N VAL A 393 -4.91 27.32 -1.93
CA VAL A 393 -3.76 26.42 -2.12
C VAL A 393 -4.21 25.00 -2.39
N ALA A 394 -5.18 24.47 -1.66
CA ALA A 394 -5.71 23.13 -1.86
C ALA A 394 -6.36 22.99 -3.25
N ALA A 395 -7.13 23.99 -3.69
CA ALA A 395 -7.74 24.01 -5.02
C ALA A 395 -6.70 24.09 -6.14
N VAL A 396 -5.67 24.94 -5.99
CA VAL A 396 -4.55 25.05 -6.94
C VAL A 396 -3.74 23.75 -6.95
N THR A 397 -3.43 23.19 -5.78
CA THR A 397 -2.72 21.90 -5.62
C THR A 397 -3.48 20.77 -6.30
N GLN A 398 -4.80 20.72 -6.14
CA GLN A 398 -5.63 19.71 -6.79
C GLN A 398 -5.54 19.83 -8.32
N ARG A 399 -5.58 21.05 -8.88
CA ARG A 399 -5.43 21.26 -10.32
C ARG A 399 -4.03 20.90 -10.83
N ILE A 400 -2.98 21.26 -10.09
CA ILE A 400 -1.60 20.88 -10.42
C ILE A 400 -1.43 19.36 -10.47
N ARG A 401 -2.10 18.62 -9.57
CA ARG A 401 -2.01 17.14 -9.48
C ARG A 401 -3.02 16.38 -10.35
N GLN A 402 -3.86 17.06 -11.15
CA GLN A 402 -4.84 16.40 -12.02
C GLN A 402 -4.20 15.72 -13.23
N SER A 403 -3.08 16.26 -13.72
CA SER A 403 -2.32 15.65 -14.81
C SER A 403 -1.13 14.85 -14.26
N LEU A 404 -0.73 13.85 -15.03
CA LEU A 404 0.49 13.09 -14.82
C LEU A 404 1.56 13.42 -15.88
N GLU A 405 1.25 14.30 -16.83
CA GLU A 405 2.16 14.74 -17.89
C GLU A 405 2.94 15.97 -17.43
N LEU A 406 4.28 15.90 -17.46
CA LEU A 406 5.16 16.92 -16.90
C LEU A 406 4.89 18.32 -17.46
N ASP A 407 4.77 18.45 -18.78
CA ASP A 407 4.55 19.75 -19.44
C ASP A 407 3.24 20.40 -19.01
N GLU A 408 2.18 19.60 -18.84
CA GLU A 408 0.88 20.08 -18.40
C GLU A 408 0.90 20.51 -16.93
N ILE A 409 1.59 19.76 -16.06
CA ILE A 409 1.79 20.10 -14.65
C ILE A 409 2.52 21.45 -14.53
N LEU A 410 3.61 21.62 -15.27
CA LEU A 410 4.42 22.85 -15.25
C LEU A 410 3.60 24.04 -15.77
N GLN A 411 2.93 23.90 -16.91
CA GLN A 411 2.15 24.97 -17.53
C GLN A 411 0.98 25.39 -16.63
N THR A 412 0.27 24.41 -16.05
CA THR A 412 -0.82 24.65 -15.11
C THR A 412 -0.33 25.36 -13.86
N THR A 413 0.80 24.92 -13.29
CA THR A 413 1.43 25.58 -12.14
C THR A 413 1.73 27.05 -12.43
N ALA A 414 2.38 27.34 -13.56
CA ALA A 414 2.71 28.72 -13.92
C ALA A 414 1.45 29.59 -14.17
N ALA A 415 0.40 29.02 -14.78
CA ALA A 415 -0.86 29.71 -15.02
C ALA A 415 -1.60 30.06 -13.72
N GLU A 416 -1.76 29.07 -12.84
CA GLU A 416 -2.46 29.22 -11.56
C GLU A 416 -1.74 30.18 -10.62
N VAL A 417 -0.42 30.06 -10.50
CA VAL A 417 0.38 30.96 -9.67
C VAL A 417 0.31 32.40 -10.22
N ARG A 418 0.33 32.60 -11.55
CA ARG A 418 0.19 33.95 -12.11
C ARG A 418 -1.16 34.57 -11.76
N GLN A 419 -2.24 33.80 -11.91
CA GLN A 419 -3.59 34.27 -11.61
C GLN A 419 -3.77 34.56 -10.12
N LEU A 420 -3.27 33.69 -9.25
CA LEU A 420 -3.40 33.80 -7.81
C LEU A 420 -2.70 35.04 -7.23
N PHE A 421 -1.48 35.34 -7.68
CA PHE A 421 -0.69 36.45 -7.14
C PHE A 421 -0.84 37.76 -7.94
N GLU A 422 -1.65 37.74 -9.01
CA GLU A 422 -1.87 38.85 -9.95
C GLU A 422 -0.55 39.50 -10.41
N VAL A 423 0.43 38.66 -10.73
CA VAL A 423 1.74 39.11 -11.21
C VAL A 423 1.76 39.16 -12.74
N ASP A 424 2.60 40.05 -13.28
CA ASP A 424 2.73 40.25 -14.72
C ASP A 424 3.23 38.98 -15.44
N ARG A 425 4.05 38.15 -14.77
CA ARG A 425 4.62 36.94 -15.36
C ARG A 425 5.04 35.93 -14.31
N VAL A 426 4.77 34.65 -14.58
CA VAL A 426 5.33 33.51 -13.84
C VAL A 426 6.00 32.55 -14.80
N LEU A 427 7.15 32.03 -14.42
CA LEU A 427 7.87 31.03 -15.19
C LEU A 427 8.48 29.97 -14.30
N ILE A 428 8.70 28.79 -14.87
CA ILE A 428 9.48 27.74 -14.24
C ILE A 428 10.77 27.57 -15.02
N TYR A 429 11.88 27.70 -14.32
CA TYR A 429 13.22 27.49 -14.83
C TYR A 429 13.70 26.10 -14.42
N GLN A 430 14.01 25.25 -15.39
CA GLN A 430 14.49 23.89 -15.14
C GLN A 430 16.01 23.85 -15.29
N PHE A 431 16.68 23.18 -14.34
CA PHE A 431 18.12 22.93 -14.46
C PHE A 431 18.38 21.66 -15.26
N GLU A 432 19.39 21.71 -16.13
CA GLU A 432 19.97 20.57 -16.81
C GLU A 432 21.10 19.93 -15.96
N PRO A 433 21.52 18.70 -16.27
CA PRO A 433 22.56 18.00 -15.51
C PRO A 433 23.92 18.74 -15.47
N ASP A 434 24.19 19.62 -16.42
CA ASP A 434 25.39 20.45 -16.49
C ASP A 434 25.27 21.78 -15.72
N TRP A 435 24.17 21.97 -14.98
CA TRP A 435 23.78 23.20 -14.28
C TRP A 435 23.46 24.38 -15.20
N SER A 436 23.42 24.18 -16.52
CA SER A 436 22.70 25.10 -17.39
C SER A 436 21.19 25.00 -17.09
N GLY A 437 20.41 25.92 -17.62
CA GLY A 437 18.97 25.76 -17.50
C GLY A 437 18.22 26.60 -18.50
N LEU A 438 16.95 26.27 -18.62
CA LEU A 438 16.05 26.82 -19.60
C LEU A 438 14.73 27.17 -18.95
N VAL A 439 14.04 28.15 -19.54
CA VAL A 439 12.67 28.48 -19.17
C VAL A 439 11.77 27.40 -19.76
N ALA A 440 11.33 26.46 -18.92
CA ALA A 440 10.56 25.28 -19.33
C ALA A 440 9.12 25.65 -19.66
N VAL A 441 8.54 26.60 -18.92
CA VAL A 441 7.20 27.14 -19.16
C VAL A 441 7.12 28.61 -18.76
N GLU A 442 6.23 29.35 -19.41
CA GLU A 442 5.97 30.76 -19.12
C GLU A 442 4.46 31.05 -19.18
N SER A 443 3.98 31.84 -18.21
CA SER A 443 2.63 32.40 -18.16
C SER A 443 2.72 33.91 -18.10
N LEU A 444 2.01 34.60 -19.01
CA LEU A 444 2.15 36.04 -19.26
C LEU A 444 0.84 36.79 -19.10
N ALA A 445 0.90 37.99 -18.53
CA ALA A 445 -0.16 39.00 -18.62
C ALA A 445 -0.04 39.80 -19.93
N GLU A 446 -1.15 40.40 -20.38
CA GLU A 446 -1.19 41.18 -21.62
C GLU A 446 -0.15 42.31 -21.62
N GLY A 447 0.62 42.44 -22.71
CA GLY A 447 1.63 43.49 -22.90
C GLY A 447 3.03 43.19 -22.35
N CYS A 448 3.27 41.99 -21.78
CA CYS A 448 4.61 41.53 -21.41
C CYS A 448 5.31 40.79 -22.56
N ARG A 449 6.63 40.99 -22.73
CA ARG A 449 7.43 40.28 -23.72
C ARG A 449 7.77 38.86 -23.25
N SER A 450 7.46 37.84 -24.04
CA SER A 450 7.83 36.44 -23.75
C SER A 450 9.34 36.23 -23.71
N ILE A 451 9.80 35.40 -22.78
CA ILE A 451 11.18 34.92 -22.63
C ILE A 451 11.27 33.38 -22.65
N PHE A 452 10.23 32.71 -23.15
CA PHE A 452 10.21 31.27 -23.35
C PHE A 452 11.38 30.81 -24.25
N GLY A 453 12.04 29.71 -23.86
CA GLY A 453 13.21 29.18 -24.57
C GLY A 453 14.47 30.07 -24.53
N PHE A 454 14.47 31.14 -23.72
CA PHE A 454 15.65 31.97 -23.55
C PHE A 454 16.70 31.22 -22.72
N HIS A 455 17.79 30.81 -23.36
CA HIS A 455 18.97 30.32 -22.64
C HIS A 455 19.62 31.50 -21.92
N VAL A 456 19.51 31.52 -20.59
CA VAL A 456 20.23 32.49 -19.78
C VAL A 456 21.71 32.06 -19.75
N MET A 457 22.45 32.40 -20.79
CA MET A 457 23.91 32.27 -20.81
C MET A 457 24.50 33.37 -19.95
N ASP A 458 24.59 33.07 -18.67
CA ASP A 458 24.82 34.07 -17.65
C ASP A 458 26.33 34.24 -17.40
N THR A 459 26.97 35.07 -18.22
CA THR A 459 28.37 35.48 -17.99
C THR A 459 28.57 36.24 -16.67
N CYS A 460 27.49 36.54 -15.93
CA CYS A 460 27.49 37.27 -14.66
C CYS A 460 26.98 36.44 -13.46
N PHE A 461 26.40 35.25 -13.67
CA PHE A 461 26.18 34.23 -12.63
C PHE A 461 27.35 33.25 -12.65
N GLN A 462 28.37 33.52 -11.84
CA GLN A 462 29.29 32.45 -11.48
C GLN A 462 28.62 31.47 -10.50
N SER A 463 29.13 30.24 -10.47
CA SER A 463 28.70 28.98 -9.82
C SER A 463 28.30 29.01 -8.33
N THR A 464 28.16 30.19 -7.71
CA THR A 464 27.93 30.37 -6.27
C THR A 464 26.46 30.48 -5.87
N ARG A 465 25.53 30.78 -6.80
CA ARG A 465 24.09 30.99 -6.47
C ARG A 465 23.22 29.73 -6.55
N ALA A 466 23.59 28.72 -7.34
CA ALA A 466 22.90 27.42 -7.29
C ALA A 466 22.97 26.83 -5.87
N ALA A 467 24.13 26.94 -5.22
CA ALA A 467 24.32 26.56 -3.82
C ALA A 467 23.43 27.35 -2.84
N TYR A 468 23.09 28.59 -3.14
CA TYR A 468 22.17 29.40 -2.32
C TYR A 468 20.74 28.85 -2.36
N TYR A 469 20.24 28.48 -3.54
CA TYR A 469 18.90 27.92 -3.72
C TYR A 469 18.81 26.44 -3.33
N GLN A 470 19.91 25.69 -3.43
CA GLN A 470 20.02 24.31 -2.90
C GLN A 470 19.78 24.24 -1.38
N GLN A 471 20.11 25.31 -0.65
CA GLN A 471 19.82 25.42 0.78
C GLN A 471 18.34 25.78 1.08
N GLY A 472 17.49 25.88 0.05
CA GLY A 472 16.08 26.25 0.19
C GLY A 472 15.86 27.76 0.36
N ASN A 473 16.88 28.59 0.18
CA ASN A 473 16.74 30.03 0.37
C ASN A 473 15.87 30.65 -0.74
N THR A 474 14.92 31.50 -0.35
CA THR A 474 14.11 32.30 -1.27
C THR A 474 14.72 33.68 -1.46
N ARG A 475 14.60 34.24 -2.67
CA ARG A 475 15.06 35.61 -2.95
C ARG A 475 13.91 36.48 -3.45
N ALA A 476 13.61 37.52 -2.68
CA ALA A 476 12.65 38.56 -3.06
C ALA A 476 13.41 39.87 -3.33
N ILE A 477 13.17 40.48 -4.49
CA ILE A 477 13.71 41.77 -4.91
C ILE A 477 12.52 42.68 -5.17
N GLU A 478 12.40 43.75 -4.38
CA GLU A 478 11.27 44.68 -4.46
C GLU A 478 11.42 45.69 -5.61
N ASP A 479 12.65 46.19 -5.82
CA ASP A 479 13.03 46.99 -6.98
C ASP A 479 14.49 46.69 -7.37
N ILE A 480 14.71 46.40 -8.65
CA ILE A 480 16.05 46.11 -9.19
C ILE A 480 17.01 47.31 -9.09
N GLU A 481 16.49 48.54 -9.08
CA GLU A 481 17.29 49.77 -9.05
C GLU A 481 17.86 50.07 -7.65
N THR A 482 17.21 49.58 -6.58
CA THR A 482 17.60 49.86 -5.19
C THR A 482 18.14 48.64 -4.44
N ALA A 483 18.12 47.45 -5.04
CA ALA A 483 18.50 46.18 -4.41
C ALA A 483 20.02 45.93 -4.28
N GLY A 484 20.87 46.90 -4.62
CA GLY A 484 22.33 46.77 -4.51
C GLY A 484 22.94 45.69 -5.42
N LEU A 485 22.32 45.44 -6.57
CA LEU A 485 22.77 44.46 -7.57
C LEU A 485 23.93 45.03 -8.41
N SER A 486 24.72 44.15 -9.03
CA SER A 486 25.78 44.60 -9.95
C SER A 486 25.17 45.29 -11.19
N PRO A 487 25.83 46.32 -11.76
CA PRO A 487 25.30 47.04 -12.92
C PRO A 487 24.93 46.14 -14.10
N CYS A 488 25.77 45.13 -14.39
CA CYS A 488 25.50 44.15 -15.44
C CYS A 488 24.22 43.32 -15.21
N HIS A 489 23.88 43.03 -13.95
CA HIS A 489 22.71 42.26 -13.59
C HIS A 489 21.43 43.11 -13.66
N ILE A 490 21.53 44.40 -13.29
CA ILE A 490 20.44 45.36 -13.47
C ILE A 490 20.12 45.52 -14.96
N ASP A 491 21.14 45.67 -15.83
CA ASP A 491 20.94 45.80 -17.27
C ASP A 491 20.29 44.55 -17.89
N LEU A 492 20.67 43.36 -17.44
CA LEU A 492 20.03 42.10 -17.84
C LEU A 492 18.54 42.09 -17.44
N LEU A 493 18.22 42.32 -16.16
CA LEU A 493 16.83 42.33 -15.68
C LEU A 493 16.00 43.43 -16.37
N ARG A 494 16.59 44.60 -16.64
CA ARG A 494 15.95 45.69 -17.38
C ARG A 494 15.67 45.32 -18.83
N SER A 495 16.58 44.60 -19.50
CA SER A 495 16.37 44.10 -20.86
C SER A 495 15.20 43.10 -20.96
N LEU A 496 14.93 42.38 -19.87
CA LEU A 496 13.79 41.47 -19.71
C LEU A 496 12.52 42.16 -19.19
N GLN A 497 12.56 43.48 -19.03
CA GLN A 497 11.48 44.33 -18.48
C GLN A 497 11.07 43.94 -17.05
N ILE A 498 12.01 43.55 -16.19
CA ILE A 498 11.73 43.16 -14.81
C ILE A 498 11.95 44.38 -13.90
N ARG A 499 11.00 44.65 -12.99
CA ARG A 499 11.12 45.69 -11.95
C ARG A 499 11.19 45.11 -10.56
N ALA A 500 10.36 44.11 -10.26
CA ALA A 500 10.43 43.32 -9.03
C ALA A 500 10.49 41.82 -9.39
N ASN A 501 11.15 41.03 -8.55
CA ASN A 501 11.40 39.62 -8.82
C ASN A 501 11.31 38.78 -7.53
N LEU A 502 10.56 37.69 -7.56
CA LEU A 502 10.50 36.69 -6.50
C LEU A 502 10.93 35.33 -7.08
N VAL A 503 11.95 34.73 -6.47
CA VAL A 503 12.56 33.46 -6.90
C VAL A 503 12.52 32.45 -5.76
N VAL A 504 11.85 31.33 -5.99
CA VAL A 504 11.70 30.23 -5.03
C VAL A 504 12.23 28.92 -5.63
N PRO A 505 12.98 28.11 -4.87
CA PRO A 505 13.47 26.82 -5.35
C PRO A 505 12.38 25.75 -5.39
N ILE A 506 12.36 24.95 -6.45
CA ILE A 506 11.61 23.70 -6.55
C ILE A 506 12.59 22.58 -6.16
N LEU A 507 12.39 22.02 -4.97
CA LEU A 507 13.27 21.00 -4.39
C LEU A 507 12.63 19.61 -4.47
N GLN A 508 13.23 18.69 -5.22
CA GLN A 508 12.83 17.30 -5.28
C GLN A 508 13.76 16.47 -4.37
N GLN A 509 13.22 15.88 -3.30
CA GLN A 509 13.99 15.11 -2.30
C GLN A 509 15.23 15.84 -1.74
N GLY A 510 15.18 17.18 -1.65
CA GLY A 510 16.30 18.01 -1.19
C GLY A 510 17.33 18.37 -2.27
N CYS A 511 17.14 17.90 -3.51
CA CYS A 511 17.92 18.35 -4.67
C CYS A 511 17.18 19.47 -5.41
N LEU A 512 17.92 20.48 -5.87
CA LEU A 512 17.36 21.58 -6.65
C LEU A 512 17.03 21.11 -8.07
N TRP A 513 15.74 20.98 -8.38
CA TRP A 513 15.26 20.58 -9.70
C TRP A 513 15.08 21.80 -10.62
N GLY A 514 14.55 22.90 -10.06
CA GLY A 514 14.27 24.12 -10.81
C GLY A 514 13.96 25.30 -9.91
N LEU A 515 13.56 26.41 -10.51
CA LEU A 515 13.13 27.63 -9.84
C LEU A 515 11.73 28.03 -10.31
N LEU A 516 10.84 28.31 -9.37
CA LEU A 516 9.58 29.00 -9.64
C LEU A 516 9.82 30.50 -9.47
N ILE A 517 9.53 31.27 -10.51
CA ILE A 517 9.91 32.68 -10.59
C ILE A 517 8.67 33.52 -10.94
N ALA A 518 8.41 34.56 -10.14
CA ALA A 518 7.42 35.59 -10.42
C ALA A 518 8.09 36.93 -10.70
N HIS A 519 7.69 37.58 -11.79
CA HIS A 519 8.14 38.91 -12.15
C HIS A 519 7.00 39.91 -12.11
N GLN A 520 7.30 41.11 -11.60
CA GLN A 520 6.53 42.31 -11.86
C GLN A 520 7.30 43.19 -12.83
N CYS A 521 6.68 43.50 -13.96
CA CYS A 521 7.35 44.16 -15.09
C CYS A 521 7.11 45.67 -15.11
N ARG A 522 5.97 46.13 -14.57
CA ARG A 522 5.54 47.54 -14.72
C ARG A 522 5.97 48.44 -13.56
N GLN A 523 6.03 47.92 -12.35
CA GLN A 523 6.27 48.69 -11.13
C GLN A 523 7.02 47.88 -10.08
N PRO A 524 7.69 48.54 -9.11
CA PRO A 524 8.19 47.89 -7.90
C PRO A 524 7.04 47.19 -7.15
N ARG A 525 7.37 46.11 -6.44
CA ARG A 525 6.41 45.37 -5.61
C ARG A 525 7.07 45.00 -4.30
N GLN A 526 6.46 45.39 -3.19
CA GLN A 526 6.83 44.86 -1.89
C GLN A 526 6.20 43.48 -1.73
N TRP A 527 7.05 42.46 -1.58
CA TRP A 527 6.60 41.08 -1.41
C TRP A 527 6.28 40.85 0.07
N GLN A 528 5.02 40.59 0.38
CA GLN A 528 4.62 40.30 1.75
C GLN A 528 5.14 38.93 2.18
N GLN A 529 5.46 38.76 3.47
CA GLN A 529 5.95 37.48 3.97
C GLN A 529 4.94 36.34 3.77
N SER A 530 3.64 36.64 3.83
CA SER A 530 2.57 35.69 3.53
C SER A 530 2.61 35.22 2.07
N GLU A 531 2.87 36.13 1.11
CA GLU A 531 3.00 35.79 -0.31
C GLU A 531 4.23 34.90 -0.54
N ILE A 532 5.36 35.24 0.08
CA ILE A 532 6.60 34.45 -0.02
C ILE A 532 6.39 33.03 0.52
N ASN A 533 5.72 32.89 1.67
CA ASN A 533 5.42 31.60 2.27
C ASN A 533 4.49 30.76 1.38
N LEU A 534 3.46 31.41 0.81
CA LEU A 534 2.51 30.76 -0.09
C LEU A 534 3.18 30.28 -1.38
N PHE A 535 4.09 31.08 -1.94
CA PHE A 535 4.87 30.73 -3.13
C PHE A 535 5.80 29.54 -2.87
N ASN A 536 6.41 29.48 -1.68
CA ASN A 536 7.19 28.32 -1.23
C ASN A 536 6.35 27.05 -1.08
N GLN A 537 5.14 27.17 -0.52
CA GLN A 537 4.22 26.03 -0.41
C GLN A 537 3.85 25.49 -1.79
N LEU A 538 3.49 26.36 -2.74
CA LEU A 538 3.15 25.96 -4.11
C LEU A 538 4.34 25.34 -4.86
N ALA A 539 5.56 25.87 -4.67
CA ALA A 539 6.76 25.26 -5.22
C ALA A 539 7.01 23.84 -4.66
N GLY A 540 6.76 23.61 -3.38
CA GLY A 540 6.79 22.28 -2.78
C GLY A 540 5.73 21.34 -3.36
N GLN A 541 4.52 21.82 -3.59
CA GLN A 541 3.46 21.01 -4.23
C GLN A 541 3.79 20.67 -5.68
N ALA A 542 4.35 21.61 -6.43
CA ALA A 542 4.84 21.36 -7.79
C ALA A 542 5.96 20.32 -7.78
N ALA A 543 6.91 20.37 -6.83
CA ALA A 543 7.97 19.37 -6.70
C ALA A 543 7.42 17.95 -6.50
N ILE A 544 6.38 17.80 -5.66
CA ILE A 544 5.72 16.51 -5.44
C ILE A 544 5.03 16.02 -6.72
N ALA A 545 4.34 16.90 -7.44
CA ALA A 545 3.65 16.54 -8.68
C ALA A 545 4.63 16.14 -9.79
N ILE A 546 5.75 16.87 -9.94
CA ILE A 546 6.85 16.54 -10.87
C ILE A 546 7.41 15.15 -10.54
N GLN A 547 7.71 14.89 -9.26
CA GLN A 547 8.20 13.58 -8.83
C GLN A 547 7.20 12.45 -9.13
N GLN A 548 5.91 12.71 -8.92
CA GLN A 548 4.86 11.73 -9.19
C GLN A 548 4.77 11.40 -10.68
N SER A 549 4.87 12.41 -11.55
CA SER A 549 4.91 12.24 -13.01
C SER A 549 6.12 11.39 -13.44
N GLU A 550 7.32 11.73 -12.97
CA GLU A 550 8.54 10.98 -13.29
C GLU A 550 8.45 9.51 -12.84
N LEU A 551 7.99 9.26 -11.62
CA LEU A 551 7.82 7.91 -11.09
C LEU A 551 6.78 7.10 -11.88
N TYR A 552 5.69 7.74 -12.29
CA TYR A 552 4.66 7.11 -13.10
C TYR A 552 5.21 6.69 -14.47
N HIS A 553 5.94 7.56 -15.15
CA HIS A 553 6.58 7.22 -16.43
C HIS A 553 7.62 6.09 -16.28
N GLN A 554 8.42 6.11 -15.21
CA GLN A 554 9.37 5.02 -14.93
C GLN A 554 8.66 3.68 -14.71
N LEU A 555 7.56 3.68 -13.93
CA LEU A 555 6.77 2.49 -13.68
C LEU A 555 6.14 1.97 -14.97
N GLN A 556 5.61 2.86 -15.81
CA GLN A 556 5.03 2.49 -17.10
C GLN A 556 6.07 1.86 -18.03
N GLN A 557 7.27 2.45 -18.13
CA GLN A 557 8.39 1.89 -18.90
C GLN A 557 8.83 0.53 -18.36
N ALA A 558 8.97 0.40 -17.03
CA ALA A 558 9.34 -0.86 -16.39
C ALA A 558 8.29 -1.95 -16.64
N ASN A 559 7.00 -1.62 -16.55
CA ASN A 559 5.92 -2.55 -16.85
C ASN A 559 5.89 -2.96 -18.32
N GLN A 560 6.11 -2.02 -19.25
CA GLN A 560 6.23 -2.34 -20.67
C GLN A 560 7.41 -3.26 -20.95
N GLU A 561 8.55 -3.02 -20.33
CA GLU A 561 9.73 -3.89 -20.48
C GLU A 561 9.51 -5.26 -19.86
N LEU A 562 8.89 -5.35 -18.67
CA LEU A 562 8.51 -6.62 -18.06
C LEU A 562 7.52 -7.40 -18.93
N GLN A 563 6.53 -6.72 -19.52
CA GLN A 563 5.60 -7.34 -20.47
C GLN A 563 6.33 -7.85 -21.71
N ARG A 564 7.25 -7.05 -22.26
CA ARG A 564 8.08 -7.46 -23.40
C ARG A 564 8.91 -8.69 -23.05
N LEU A 565 9.59 -8.72 -21.92
CA LEU A 565 10.39 -9.85 -21.45
C LEU A 565 9.54 -11.09 -21.13
N ALA A 566 8.33 -10.90 -20.62
CA ALA A 566 7.43 -11.99 -20.25
C ALA A 566 6.70 -12.60 -21.44
N CYS A 567 6.42 -11.82 -22.50
CA CYS A 567 5.66 -12.25 -23.68
C CYS A 567 6.54 -12.56 -24.91
N SER A 568 7.80 -12.12 -24.98
CA SER A 568 8.70 -12.42 -26.11
C SER A 568 9.58 -13.67 -25.89
N ASP A 569 10.02 -14.29 -26.98
CA ASP A 569 11.04 -15.33 -27.00
C ASP A 569 12.45 -14.70 -27.08
N GLY A 570 13.34 -15.09 -26.18
CA GLY A 570 14.67 -14.48 -26.05
C GLY A 570 15.58 -14.66 -27.28
N LEU A 571 15.34 -15.67 -28.10
CA LEU A 571 16.15 -15.92 -29.32
C LEU A 571 15.58 -15.19 -30.53
N THR A 572 14.28 -15.36 -30.78
CA THR A 572 13.62 -14.98 -32.04
C THR A 572 12.89 -13.65 -32.00
N GLN A 573 12.69 -13.07 -30.80
CA GLN A 573 11.98 -11.80 -30.55
C GLN A 573 10.50 -11.77 -30.97
N VAL A 574 9.95 -12.88 -31.47
CA VAL A 574 8.50 -13.08 -31.62
C VAL A 574 7.87 -13.48 -30.28
N ALA A 575 6.54 -13.61 -30.21
CA ALA A 575 5.87 -14.00 -28.97
C ALA A 575 6.32 -15.40 -28.51
N ASN A 576 6.38 -15.63 -27.20
CA ASN A 576 6.66 -16.96 -26.66
C ASN A 576 5.37 -17.78 -26.51
N ARG A 577 5.51 -19.08 -26.22
CA ARG A 577 4.38 -20.00 -26.07
C ARG A 577 3.34 -19.54 -25.04
N ARG A 578 3.76 -18.96 -23.92
CA ARG A 578 2.81 -18.45 -22.90
C ARG A 578 1.92 -17.36 -23.49
N CYS A 579 2.53 -16.42 -24.19
CA CYS A 579 1.79 -15.31 -24.81
C CYS A 579 0.88 -15.77 -25.95
N PHE A 580 1.28 -16.83 -26.67
CA PHE A 580 0.40 -17.53 -27.62
C PHE A 580 -0.84 -18.09 -26.94
N ASP A 581 -0.69 -18.85 -25.85
CA ASP A 581 -1.82 -19.48 -25.14
C ASP A 581 -2.80 -18.41 -24.62
N ASP A 582 -2.29 -17.34 -24.02
CA ASP A 582 -3.09 -16.24 -23.49
C ASP A 582 -3.85 -15.48 -24.60
N THR A 583 -3.18 -15.20 -25.71
CA THR A 583 -3.78 -14.50 -26.86
C THR A 583 -4.83 -15.36 -27.54
N LEU A 584 -4.55 -16.65 -27.74
CA LEU A 584 -5.50 -17.58 -28.35
C LEU A 584 -6.78 -17.68 -27.51
N ASN A 585 -6.65 -17.80 -26.19
CA ASN A 585 -7.81 -17.82 -25.29
C ASN A 585 -8.61 -16.52 -25.34
N THR A 586 -7.93 -15.37 -25.37
CA THR A 586 -8.57 -14.05 -25.44
C THR A 586 -9.35 -13.89 -26.76
N GLN A 587 -8.71 -14.19 -27.88
CA GLN A 587 -9.32 -14.11 -29.21
C GLN A 587 -10.48 -15.10 -29.36
N TRP A 588 -10.34 -16.31 -28.80
CA TRP A 588 -11.42 -17.30 -28.78
C TRP A 588 -12.67 -16.78 -28.09
N GLN A 589 -12.53 -16.21 -26.88
CA GLN A 589 -13.65 -15.68 -26.12
C GLN A 589 -14.33 -14.50 -26.83
N TRP A 590 -13.55 -13.65 -27.47
CA TRP A 590 -14.07 -12.50 -28.21
C TRP A 590 -14.82 -12.94 -29.48
N LEU A 591 -14.19 -13.77 -30.32
CA LEU A 591 -14.78 -14.24 -31.57
C LEU A 591 -15.96 -15.19 -31.37
N ALA A 592 -16.03 -15.90 -30.24
CA ALA A 592 -17.21 -16.68 -29.88
C ALA A 592 -18.48 -15.82 -29.71
N ARG A 593 -18.31 -14.55 -29.30
CA ARG A 593 -19.40 -13.58 -29.16
C ARG A 593 -19.73 -12.93 -30.50
N GLU A 594 -18.71 -12.54 -31.25
CA GLU A 594 -18.84 -11.85 -32.55
C GLU A 594 -19.20 -12.80 -33.70
N GLN A 595 -19.17 -14.12 -33.49
CA GLN A 595 -19.34 -15.14 -34.52
C GLN A 595 -18.35 -14.99 -35.70
N GLY A 596 -17.12 -14.58 -35.39
CA GLY A 596 -16.04 -14.42 -36.35
C GLY A 596 -15.18 -15.69 -36.50
N SER A 597 -14.54 -15.86 -37.66
CA SER A 597 -13.63 -17.00 -37.90
C SER A 597 -12.27 -16.77 -37.24
N LEU A 598 -11.72 -17.81 -36.63
CA LEU A 598 -10.38 -17.84 -36.06
C LEU A 598 -9.55 -18.89 -36.81
N SER A 599 -8.45 -18.45 -37.42
CA SER A 599 -7.52 -19.33 -38.10
C SER A 599 -6.21 -19.46 -37.33
N LEU A 600 -5.64 -20.68 -37.36
CA LEU A 600 -4.36 -21.01 -36.75
C LEU A 600 -3.48 -21.70 -37.79
N ILE A 601 -2.23 -21.25 -37.87
CA ILE A 601 -1.19 -21.88 -38.67
C ILE A 601 -0.11 -22.39 -37.72
N LEU A 602 0.21 -23.68 -37.79
CA LEU A 602 1.37 -24.26 -37.14
C LEU A 602 2.44 -24.59 -38.17
N CYS A 603 3.66 -24.14 -37.93
CA CYS A 603 4.79 -24.25 -38.84
C CYS A 603 5.95 -24.99 -38.16
N ASP A 604 6.67 -25.81 -38.90
CA ASP A 604 7.88 -26.48 -38.42
C ASP A 604 9.00 -26.39 -39.46
N VAL A 605 10.22 -26.17 -38.98
CA VAL A 605 11.42 -26.10 -39.82
C VAL A 605 11.87 -27.50 -40.23
N ASP A 606 11.76 -27.79 -41.52
CA ASP A 606 12.02 -29.11 -42.07
C ASP A 606 13.49 -29.53 -41.87
N TYR A 607 13.68 -30.68 -41.21
CA TYR A 607 14.99 -31.28 -40.95
C TYR A 607 15.97 -30.40 -40.12
N PHE A 608 15.47 -29.50 -39.28
CA PHE A 608 16.31 -28.57 -38.52
C PHE A 608 17.41 -29.22 -37.67
N LYS A 609 17.19 -30.43 -37.15
CA LYS A 609 18.24 -31.21 -36.48
C LYS A 609 19.45 -31.49 -37.40
N LEU A 610 19.21 -31.89 -38.66
CA LEU A 610 20.30 -32.14 -39.63
C LEU A 610 21.02 -30.84 -40.00
N TYR A 611 20.30 -29.72 -40.06
CA TYR A 611 20.90 -28.40 -40.24
C TYR A 611 21.87 -28.07 -39.10
N ASN A 612 21.43 -28.25 -37.84
CA ASN A 612 22.27 -28.05 -36.67
C ASN A 612 23.48 -28.98 -36.63
N ASP A 613 23.30 -30.25 -36.98
CA ASP A 613 24.39 -31.23 -37.02
C ASP A 613 25.46 -30.87 -38.08
N THR A 614 25.06 -30.15 -39.14
CA THR A 614 25.97 -29.74 -40.24
C THR A 614 26.66 -28.41 -39.96
N HIS A 615 25.91 -27.39 -39.51
CA HIS A 615 26.36 -26.00 -39.41
C HIS A 615 26.63 -25.54 -37.97
N GLY A 616 26.27 -26.36 -36.98
CA GLY A 616 26.38 -26.05 -35.56
C GLY A 616 25.19 -25.24 -35.02
N HIS A 617 24.98 -25.31 -33.70
CA HIS A 617 23.85 -24.67 -33.02
C HIS A 617 23.76 -23.16 -33.21
N LEU A 618 24.90 -22.45 -33.29
CA LEU A 618 24.91 -20.99 -33.51
C LEU A 618 24.35 -20.61 -34.89
N ALA A 619 24.59 -21.43 -35.91
CA ALA A 619 24.04 -21.23 -37.24
C ALA A 619 22.54 -21.59 -37.29
N GLY A 620 22.11 -22.59 -36.52
CA GLY A 620 20.69 -22.89 -36.31
C GLY A 620 19.94 -21.77 -35.62
N ASP A 621 20.52 -21.18 -34.59
CA ASP A 621 19.94 -20.02 -33.89
C ASP A 621 19.75 -18.83 -34.84
N ASP A 622 20.72 -18.57 -35.72
CA ASP A 622 20.59 -17.53 -36.74
C ASP A 622 19.50 -17.85 -37.77
N ALA A 623 19.43 -19.11 -38.22
CA ALA A 623 18.35 -19.56 -39.11
C ALA A 623 16.96 -19.37 -38.47
N LEU A 624 16.79 -19.70 -37.18
CA LEU A 624 15.52 -19.47 -36.47
C LEU A 624 15.17 -17.99 -36.37
N ARG A 625 16.15 -17.10 -36.15
CA ARG A 625 15.92 -15.64 -36.18
C ARG A 625 15.45 -15.16 -37.54
N GLN A 626 16.08 -15.64 -38.61
CA GLN A 626 15.72 -15.25 -39.98
C GLN A 626 14.33 -15.78 -40.38
N VAL A 627 14.00 -17.02 -40.01
CA VAL A 627 12.66 -17.61 -40.21
C VAL A 627 11.61 -16.82 -39.45
N ALA A 628 11.82 -16.55 -38.16
CA ALA A 628 10.88 -15.78 -37.35
C ALA A 628 10.63 -14.37 -37.93
N LYS A 629 11.69 -13.70 -38.40
CA LYS A 629 11.59 -12.40 -39.05
C LYS A 629 10.80 -12.47 -40.37
N ALA A 630 11.03 -13.48 -41.20
CA ALA A 630 10.29 -13.67 -42.44
C ALA A 630 8.79 -13.91 -42.18
N ILE A 631 8.45 -14.75 -41.18
CA ILE A 631 7.06 -14.97 -40.77
C ILE A 631 6.43 -13.66 -40.29
N SER A 632 7.10 -12.94 -39.39
CA SER A 632 6.58 -11.68 -38.83
C SER A 632 6.39 -10.56 -39.86
N GLN A 633 7.19 -10.52 -40.92
CA GLN A 633 7.04 -9.55 -42.02
C GLN A 633 5.91 -9.90 -43.00
N THR A 634 5.49 -11.16 -43.01
CA THR A 634 4.42 -11.65 -43.91
C THR A 634 3.04 -11.29 -43.37
N VAL A 635 2.91 -11.30 -42.05
CA VAL A 635 1.68 -11.04 -41.31
C VAL A 635 1.44 -9.52 -41.25
N LYS A 636 0.28 -9.05 -41.72
CA LYS A 636 0.04 -7.62 -42.01
C LYS A 636 -0.95 -6.94 -41.06
N HIS A 637 -1.79 -7.69 -40.34
CA HIS A 637 -2.79 -7.07 -39.47
C HIS A 637 -2.28 -6.91 -38.03
N PRO A 638 -2.62 -5.79 -37.35
CA PRO A 638 -2.20 -5.55 -35.96
C PRO A 638 -2.72 -6.56 -34.94
N THR A 639 -3.77 -7.31 -35.31
CA THR A 639 -4.43 -8.32 -34.49
C THR A 639 -3.83 -9.71 -34.63
N ASP A 640 -2.97 -9.92 -35.63
CA ASP A 640 -2.35 -11.20 -35.89
C ASP A 640 -1.15 -11.37 -34.95
N LEU A 641 -0.92 -12.61 -34.48
CA LEU A 641 0.19 -12.92 -33.58
C LEU A 641 1.09 -13.99 -34.19
N VAL A 642 2.39 -13.72 -34.23
CA VAL A 642 3.42 -14.73 -34.52
C VAL A 642 4.11 -15.12 -33.21
N ALA A 643 4.17 -16.41 -32.94
CA ALA A 643 4.79 -16.96 -31.74
C ALA A 643 5.73 -18.12 -32.05
N ARG A 644 6.77 -18.28 -31.24
CA ARG A 644 7.57 -19.50 -31.17
C ARG A 644 6.89 -20.47 -30.21
N TYR A 645 6.30 -21.52 -30.79
CA TYR A 645 5.49 -22.51 -30.07
C TYR A 645 6.35 -23.63 -29.45
N GLY A 646 7.46 -23.96 -30.11
CA GLY A 646 8.39 -25.01 -29.71
C GLY A 646 9.84 -24.67 -30.05
N GLY A 647 10.72 -25.68 -30.03
CA GLY A 647 12.15 -25.48 -30.33
C GLY A 647 12.38 -24.97 -31.76
N GLU A 648 11.75 -25.62 -32.73
CA GLU A 648 11.81 -25.30 -34.17
C GLU A 648 10.42 -25.03 -34.78
N GLU A 649 9.42 -24.86 -33.90
CA GLU A 649 8.01 -24.72 -34.27
C GLU A 649 7.53 -23.28 -34.03
N PHE A 650 6.79 -22.75 -35.00
CA PHE A 650 6.16 -21.43 -34.94
C PHE A 650 4.64 -21.57 -35.08
N ALA A 651 3.91 -20.65 -34.46
CA ALA A 651 2.47 -20.56 -34.58
C ALA A 651 2.06 -19.15 -35.02
N VAL A 652 1.05 -19.06 -35.88
CA VAL A 652 0.45 -17.80 -36.31
C VAL A 652 -1.04 -17.81 -36.04
N ILE A 653 -1.51 -16.88 -35.21
CA ILE A 653 -2.93 -16.66 -34.92
C ILE A 653 -3.45 -15.57 -35.86
N LEU A 654 -4.54 -15.88 -36.58
CA LEU A 654 -5.17 -14.97 -37.54
C LEU A 654 -6.66 -14.79 -37.18
N PRO A 655 -6.99 -13.80 -36.35
CA PRO A 655 -8.38 -13.45 -36.03
C PRO A 655 -9.13 -12.95 -37.27
N ASN A 656 -10.43 -13.22 -37.36
CA ASN A 656 -11.32 -12.79 -38.46
C ASN A 656 -10.82 -13.16 -39.86
N THR A 657 -10.06 -14.26 -39.96
CA THR A 657 -9.51 -14.76 -41.22
C THR A 657 -10.10 -16.12 -41.50
N ASP A 658 -10.64 -16.30 -42.70
CA ASP A 658 -11.17 -17.57 -43.18
C ASP A 658 -10.05 -18.50 -43.66
N ILE A 659 -10.43 -19.71 -44.08
CA ILE A 659 -9.47 -20.74 -44.49
C ILE A 659 -8.69 -20.33 -45.75
N GLU A 660 -9.33 -19.65 -46.71
CA GLU A 660 -8.66 -19.21 -47.94
C GLU A 660 -7.61 -18.12 -47.65
N GLY A 661 -7.95 -17.15 -46.78
CA GLY A 661 -7.03 -16.14 -46.31
C GLY A 661 -5.86 -16.73 -45.53
N ALA A 662 -6.13 -17.68 -44.63
CA ALA A 662 -5.10 -18.36 -43.85
C ALA A 662 -4.12 -19.15 -44.74
N ILE A 663 -4.62 -19.81 -45.80
CA ILE A 663 -3.78 -20.53 -46.78
C ILE A 663 -2.94 -19.57 -47.61
N ALA A 664 -3.48 -18.40 -47.99
CA ALA A 664 -2.71 -17.38 -48.69
C ALA A 664 -1.52 -16.90 -47.82
N VAL A 665 -1.77 -16.60 -46.54
CA VAL A 665 -0.72 -16.23 -45.58
C VAL A 665 0.30 -17.35 -45.40
N ALA A 666 -0.14 -18.61 -45.27
CA ALA A 666 0.75 -19.77 -45.16
C ALA A 666 1.67 -19.94 -46.39
N LYS A 667 1.15 -19.73 -47.60
CA LYS A 667 1.93 -19.77 -48.85
C LYS A 667 2.92 -18.60 -48.94
N ASP A 668 2.51 -17.39 -48.55
CA ASP A 668 3.39 -16.24 -48.53
C ASP A 668 4.55 -16.45 -47.54
N ILE A 669 4.29 -17.08 -46.39
CA ILE A 669 5.33 -17.48 -45.42
C ILE A 669 6.34 -18.42 -46.07
N GLN A 670 5.88 -19.46 -46.79
CA GLN A 670 6.79 -20.39 -47.49
C GLN A 670 7.65 -19.68 -48.54
N ILE A 671 7.05 -18.79 -49.34
CA ILE A 671 7.76 -18.02 -50.37
C ILE A 671 8.84 -17.14 -49.73
N ASN A 672 8.50 -16.41 -48.66
CA ASN A 672 9.43 -15.51 -47.99
C ASN A 672 10.57 -16.26 -47.31
N VAL A 673 10.33 -17.44 -46.74
CA VAL A 673 11.39 -18.26 -46.16
C VAL A 673 12.27 -18.89 -47.25
N SER A 674 11.68 -19.37 -48.35
CA SER A 674 12.45 -19.88 -49.49
C SER A 674 13.34 -18.81 -50.13
N ALA A 675 12.88 -17.56 -50.16
CA ALA A 675 13.64 -16.41 -50.67
C ALA A 675 14.88 -16.07 -49.83
N LEU A 676 14.98 -16.53 -48.57
CA LEU A 676 16.18 -16.37 -47.75
C LEU A 676 17.36 -17.21 -48.26
N GLN A 677 17.12 -18.25 -49.08
CA GLN A 677 18.14 -19.11 -49.70
C GLN A 677 19.18 -19.65 -48.70
N MET A 678 18.75 -20.01 -47.49
CA MET A 678 19.62 -20.60 -46.47
C MET A 678 19.99 -22.03 -46.82
N LEU A 679 21.25 -22.30 -47.18
CA LEU A 679 21.73 -23.59 -47.65
C LEU A 679 21.55 -24.71 -46.61
N HIS A 680 20.86 -25.77 -46.99
CA HIS A 680 20.68 -27.00 -46.22
C HIS A 680 21.12 -28.23 -47.05
N PRO A 681 22.43 -28.43 -47.29
CA PRO A 681 22.94 -29.41 -48.27
C PRO A 681 22.60 -30.87 -47.96
N HIS A 682 22.26 -31.20 -46.71
CA HIS A 682 21.88 -32.54 -46.28
C HIS A 682 20.36 -32.75 -46.12
N SER A 683 19.54 -31.80 -46.59
CA SER A 683 18.08 -31.98 -46.59
C SER A 683 17.67 -32.88 -47.74
N GLN A 684 16.68 -33.73 -47.50
CA GLN A 684 16.12 -34.64 -48.50
C GLN A 684 15.01 -33.97 -49.34
N VAL A 685 14.71 -32.69 -49.06
CA VAL A 685 13.55 -31.97 -49.62
C VAL A 685 13.99 -30.84 -50.55
N SER A 686 15.00 -30.06 -50.16
CA SER A 686 15.49 -28.91 -50.92
C SER A 686 16.94 -28.64 -50.53
N GLU A 687 17.71 -27.98 -51.41
CA GLU A 687 19.05 -27.47 -51.08
C GLU A 687 19.00 -26.30 -50.09
N PHE A 688 17.81 -25.82 -49.74
CA PHE A 688 17.57 -24.73 -48.80
C PHE A 688 16.63 -25.13 -47.65
N ILE A 689 16.64 -24.37 -46.56
CA ILE A 689 15.67 -24.50 -45.46
C ILE A 689 14.24 -24.29 -45.99
N THR A 690 13.33 -25.17 -45.56
CA THR A 690 11.91 -25.16 -45.94
C THR A 690 11.02 -25.30 -44.71
N LEU A 691 9.73 -24.98 -44.86
CA LEU A 691 8.73 -25.07 -43.80
C LEU A 691 7.59 -26.00 -44.23
N SER A 692 7.19 -26.87 -43.31
CA SER A 692 5.90 -27.57 -43.37
C SER A 692 4.87 -26.81 -42.54
N LEU A 693 3.65 -26.63 -43.07
CA LEU A 693 2.61 -25.85 -42.40
C LEU A 693 1.28 -26.62 -42.34
N GLY A 694 0.68 -26.63 -41.15
CA GLY A 694 -0.69 -27.08 -40.92
C GLY A 694 -1.61 -25.88 -40.68
N VAL A 695 -2.71 -25.78 -41.42
CA VAL A 695 -3.68 -24.68 -41.31
C VAL A 695 -5.03 -25.24 -40.86
N ALA A 696 -5.63 -24.62 -39.86
CA ALA A 696 -6.98 -24.92 -39.41
C ALA A 696 -7.76 -23.64 -39.15
N THR A 697 -9.06 -23.66 -39.46
CA THR A 697 -9.98 -22.54 -39.24
C THR A 697 -11.22 -23.03 -38.54
N ILE A 698 -11.71 -22.26 -37.58
CA ILE A 698 -12.93 -22.56 -36.85
C ILE A 698 -13.71 -21.29 -36.55
N THR A 699 -15.02 -21.39 -36.39
CA THR A 699 -15.84 -20.33 -35.79
C THR A 699 -16.07 -20.71 -34.33
N PRO A 700 -15.40 -20.03 -33.36
CA PRO A 700 -15.52 -20.35 -31.95
C PRO A 700 -16.97 -20.30 -31.47
N HIS A 701 -17.38 -21.24 -30.64
CA HIS A 701 -18.66 -21.20 -29.94
C HIS A 701 -18.56 -21.99 -28.62
N SER A 702 -19.56 -21.86 -27.75
CA SER A 702 -19.50 -22.30 -26.35
C SER A 702 -19.32 -23.80 -26.11
N GLN A 703 -19.44 -24.64 -27.14
CA GLN A 703 -19.29 -26.10 -27.04
C GLN A 703 -17.91 -26.61 -27.46
N LEU A 704 -17.08 -25.75 -28.06
CA LEU A 704 -15.74 -26.09 -28.53
C LEU A 704 -14.67 -25.44 -27.66
N SER A 705 -13.46 -26.01 -27.72
CA SER A 705 -12.30 -25.50 -27.00
C SER A 705 -11.20 -25.05 -27.96
N PRO A 706 -10.34 -24.09 -27.56
CA PRO A 706 -9.14 -23.73 -28.32
C PRO A 706 -8.23 -24.93 -28.64
N ALA A 707 -8.25 -25.97 -27.80
CA ALA A 707 -7.46 -27.19 -28.01
C ALA A 707 -7.88 -27.94 -29.29
N THR A 708 -9.16 -27.87 -29.69
CA THR A 708 -9.64 -28.48 -30.94
C THR A 708 -8.97 -27.84 -32.16
N LEU A 709 -8.82 -26.51 -32.15
CA LEU A 709 -8.16 -25.77 -33.23
C LEU A 709 -6.66 -26.08 -33.30
N ILE A 710 -5.99 -26.16 -32.14
CA ILE A 710 -4.58 -26.56 -32.07
C ILE A 710 -4.39 -27.99 -32.59
N ALA A 711 -5.24 -28.94 -32.16
CA ALA A 711 -5.15 -30.33 -32.60
C ALA A 711 -5.36 -30.49 -34.10
N ALA A 712 -6.31 -29.77 -34.69
CA ALA A 712 -6.54 -29.78 -36.14
C ALA A 712 -5.33 -29.21 -36.91
N ALA A 713 -4.75 -28.09 -36.46
CA ALA A 713 -3.57 -27.51 -37.09
C ALA A 713 -2.34 -28.45 -36.97
N ASP A 714 -2.16 -29.10 -35.82
CA ASP A 714 -1.06 -30.05 -35.57
C ASP A 714 -1.18 -31.31 -36.45
N GLN A 715 -2.40 -31.82 -36.61
CA GLN A 715 -2.67 -32.93 -37.53
C GLN A 715 -2.34 -32.54 -38.98
N GLY A 716 -2.65 -31.29 -39.38
CA GLY A 716 -2.30 -30.76 -40.69
C GLY A 716 -0.79 -30.71 -40.89
N LEU A 717 -0.06 -30.21 -39.88
CA LEU A 717 1.40 -30.18 -39.88
C LEU A 717 2.01 -31.57 -39.99
N TYR A 718 1.48 -32.56 -39.27
CA TYR A 718 1.91 -33.95 -39.36
C TYR A 718 1.70 -34.52 -40.77
N GLN A 719 0.57 -34.25 -41.41
CA GLN A 719 0.32 -34.67 -42.80
C GLN A 719 1.24 -33.97 -43.79
N ALA A 720 1.53 -32.69 -43.62
CA ALA A 720 2.50 -31.96 -44.45
C ALA A 720 3.88 -32.64 -44.39
N LYS A 721 4.33 -33.02 -43.18
CA LYS A 721 5.57 -33.78 -43.00
C LYS A 721 5.54 -35.15 -43.68
N ALA A 722 4.40 -35.84 -43.65
CA ALA A 722 4.23 -37.15 -44.28
C ALA A 722 4.15 -37.12 -45.82
N GLN A 723 3.64 -36.02 -46.41
CA GLN A 723 3.48 -35.84 -47.86
C GLN A 723 4.77 -35.40 -48.57
N GLY A 724 5.91 -35.42 -47.88
CA GLY A 724 7.20 -35.03 -48.43
C GLY A 724 7.69 -33.65 -48.02
N ARG A 725 7.06 -33.01 -47.01
CA ARG A 725 7.45 -31.70 -46.43
C ARG A 725 7.33 -30.53 -47.42
N ASN A 726 7.75 -29.33 -47.01
CA ASN A 726 7.67 -28.09 -47.80
C ASN A 726 6.29 -27.86 -48.47
N CYS A 727 5.21 -28.13 -47.74
CA CYS A 727 3.84 -27.96 -48.23
C CYS A 727 2.91 -27.43 -47.13
N VAL A 728 1.78 -26.87 -47.57
CA VAL A 728 0.69 -26.41 -46.70
C VAL A 728 -0.42 -27.42 -46.77
N VAL A 729 -0.85 -27.95 -45.63
CA VAL A 729 -1.99 -28.86 -45.52
C VAL A 729 -3.08 -28.21 -44.67
N GLN A 730 -4.29 -28.13 -45.22
CA GLN A 730 -5.46 -27.68 -44.48
C GLN A 730 -6.14 -28.84 -43.76
N MET A 731 -6.71 -28.58 -42.59
CA MET A 731 -7.53 -29.52 -41.84
C MET A 731 -8.88 -28.94 -41.48
N ASP A 732 -9.92 -29.74 -41.71
CA ASP A 732 -11.27 -29.41 -41.28
C ASP A 732 -11.41 -29.74 -39.79
N CYS A 733 -11.81 -28.74 -38.99
CA CYS A 733 -12.00 -28.90 -37.55
C CYS A 733 -13.16 -29.87 -37.20
N GLU A 734 -14.03 -30.22 -38.16
CA GLU A 734 -15.16 -31.14 -37.97
C GLU A 734 -14.75 -32.62 -37.87
N ASN A 735 -13.53 -32.98 -38.31
CA ASN A 735 -13.05 -34.37 -38.32
C ASN A 735 -12.15 -34.74 -37.12
N ALA A 736 -11.93 -33.82 -36.18
CA ALA A 736 -10.97 -34.02 -35.07
C ALA A 736 -11.52 -34.84 -33.88
N ASP A 737 -12.84 -35.08 -33.81
CA ASP A 737 -13.47 -35.88 -32.73
C ASP A 737 -13.51 -37.40 -33.01
N ALA A 738 -12.86 -37.88 -34.07
CA ALA A 738 -12.77 -39.31 -34.38
C ALA A 738 -11.44 -39.92 -33.90
N LYS A 739 -11.21 -39.98 -32.58
CA LYS A 739 -10.30 -40.96 -31.98
C LYS A 739 -10.54 -41.25 -30.51
#